data_AF-A0A0W0S3T4-F1
#
_entry.id   AF-A0A0W0S3T4-F1
#
_cell.length_a   1.000
_cell.length_b   1.000
_cell.length_c   1.000
_cell.angle_alpha   90.00
_cell.angle_beta   90.00
_cell.angle_gamma   90.00
#
_symmetry.space_group_name_H-M   'P 1'
#
loop_
_entity.id
_entity.type
_entity.pdbx_description
1 polymer ?
#
loop_
_entity_poly.entity_id
_entity_poly.type
_entity_poly.pdbx_seq_one_letter_code
_entity_poly.pdbx_strand_id
1 'polypeptide(L)'
;MWYITAMLPLLAKVKEEDRLPAKTFLEELFKEIEQTRKVAIHEELLEDSIPPSLTLGMIEKSYLLFQDKNESSVSLAEFAVKIFTLGRIYTKASTDSAVWTADFLDSYQSLEKYLGTETQDKVKALTQELKTGKRDYKKSKYFTLSHEQKATVILLNNHEQQVFKELEHNIAIDLIKLTKILSQDEPAVIKAFCKESLPVSTDEDTEFNNLVAFLDASESLRKIKDFAGTLLNKSRKQKLLKLVEDLQLKREEIKTEADLAVFSKKVKEFRLEFKAIEKFIQQDLYWYRMRDFYDKVHPSLVLNPLLERISVSLKNFDSHPVTKGFIELEKIAEELSIADVNRQSLPEWIDDLKGKWEDACYKELQAGTATSSAGKEIFQQNFLKEFETFLLDKCSTTLRDSIVKAFSNAELSSLIPKKVVEFYDSLSKIEQIKGFGKRLSDRGYFQGPDFSNLADKLQAQLNTLASSLEKNEFEQQIQQDLELALFVSDSIKLFRVFEGTFKDEPLFAPVVSKASKIIFDFDNHSVTQGLTDFKEFAGDLWVGQVAKGRVGYNLASALQKQWEGIFIEAQKPNCDANRIRSMKRQMSTLLHSQDHILHEHRAIWKPILVNIAIALSVFGAFAIAGRTLKSCYKGDLSFNSCFFFAKTASQQHIEALEEKLNAPAA
;
A
#
# COMPACT_ATOMS: atom_id res chain seq x y z
N MET A 1 -26.78 32.84 16.49
CA MET A 1 -27.89 32.00 15.99
C MET A 1 -28.44 32.66 14.72
N TRP A 2 -28.16 32.11 13.55
CA TRP A 2 -28.51 32.75 12.26
C TRP A 2 -30.03 32.93 12.10
N TYR A 3 -30.82 32.00 12.63
CA TYR A 3 -32.28 32.04 12.59
C TYR A 3 -32.88 33.23 13.37
N ILE A 4 -32.21 33.72 14.43
CA ILE A 4 -32.64 34.95 15.11
C ILE A 4 -32.49 36.13 14.15
N THR A 5 -31.33 36.23 13.48
CA THR A 5 -31.07 37.30 12.50
C THR A 5 -32.11 37.27 11.37
N ALA A 6 -32.42 36.09 10.83
CA ALA A 6 -33.44 35.91 9.78
C ALA A 6 -34.85 36.34 10.23
N MET A 7 -35.13 36.36 11.53
CA MET A 7 -36.41 36.81 12.10
C MET A 7 -36.42 38.30 12.49
N LEU A 8 -35.27 38.99 12.55
CA LEU A 8 -35.20 40.40 12.93
C LEU A 8 -36.05 41.33 12.03
N PRO A 9 -36.19 41.11 10.72
CA PRO A 9 -37.07 41.95 9.90
C PRO A 9 -38.54 41.93 10.35
N LEU A 10 -39.00 40.87 11.02
CA LEU A 10 -40.36 40.80 11.59
C LEU A 10 -40.59 41.83 12.71
N LEU A 11 -39.52 42.29 13.36
CA LEU A 11 -39.62 43.32 14.40
C LEU A 11 -40.12 44.66 13.84
N ALA A 12 -40.04 44.90 12.54
CA ALA A 12 -40.66 46.07 11.91
C ALA A 12 -42.20 46.08 12.07
N LYS A 13 -42.83 44.90 12.21
CA LYS A 13 -44.28 44.78 12.47
C LYS A 13 -44.64 45.07 13.92
N VAL A 14 -43.68 44.92 14.84
CA VAL A 14 -43.85 45.19 16.27
C VAL A 14 -43.77 46.70 16.52
N LYS A 15 -44.61 47.19 17.44
CA LYS A 15 -44.58 48.58 17.92
C LYS A 15 -43.16 49.00 18.29
N GLU A 16 -42.80 50.24 17.99
CA GLU A 16 -41.41 50.70 18.09
C GLU A 16 -40.82 50.56 19.49
N GLU A 17 -41.62 50.89 20.52
CA GLU A 17 -41.27 50.76 21.93
C GLU A 17 -41.04 49.30 22.37
N ASP A 18 -41.63 48.35 21.66
CA ASP A 18 -41.63 46.92 21.98
C ASP A 18 -40.57 46.14 21.19
N ARG A 19 -39.87 46.75 20.22
CA ARG A 19 -38.92 46.05 19.34
C ARG A 19 -37.73 45.44 20.08
N LEU A 20 -37.15 46.17 21.04
CA LEU A 20 -36.03 45.66 21.83
C LEU A 20 -36.47 44.49 22.75
N PRO A 21 -37.56 44.61 23.54
CA PRO A 21 -38.14 43.48 24.25
C PRO A 21 -38.46 42.28 23.35
N ALA A 22 -39.00 42.49 22.15
CA ALA A 22 -39.30 41.42 21.20
C ALA A 22 -38.05 40.70 20.70
N LYS A 23 -36.95 41.44 20.47
CA LYS A 23 -35.64 40.84 20.16
C LYS A 23 -35.13 39.98 21.32
N THR A 24 -35.16 40.50 22.55
CA THR A 24 -34.73 39.75 23.74
C THR A 24 -35.60 38.50 23.95
N PHE A 25 -36.90 38.60 23.69
CA PHE A 25 -37.82 37.46 23.70
C PHE A 25 -37.40 36.37 22.70
N LEU A 26 -37.02 36.72 21.46
CA LEU A 26 -36.54 35.72 20.49
C LEU A 26 -35.28 35.00 21.00
N GLU A 27 -34.34 35.74 21.59
CA GLU A 27 -33.11 35.17 22.16
C GLU A 27 -33.38 34.24 23.35
N GLU A 28 -34.28 34.63 24.26
CA GLU A 28 -34.71 33.79 25.39
C GLU A 28 -35.51 32.57 24.89
N LEU A 29 -36.40 32.75 23.92
CA LEU A 29 -37.22 31.67 23.37
C LEU A 29 -36.38 30.54 22.78
N PHE A 30 -35.38 30.84 21.95
CA PHE A 30 -34.59 29.79 21.33
C PHE A 30 -33.70 29.06 22.35
N LYS A 31 -33.24 29.73 23.41
CA LYS A 31 -32.57 29.06 24.55
C LYS A 31 -33.51 28.10 25.27
N GLU A 32 -34.75 28.52 25.48
CA GLU A 32 -35.78 27.69 26.11
C GLU A 32 -36.15 26.47 25.25
N ILE A 33 -36.32 26.65 23.93
CA ILE A 33 -36.56 25.54 23.00
C ILE A 33 -35.43 24.51 23.05
N GLU A 34 -34.18 24.99 23.06
CA GLU A 34 -33.01 24.11 23.17
C GLU A 34 -33.03 23.32 24.48
N GLN A 35 -33.32 23.99 25.60
CA GLN A 35 -33.40 23.37 26.92
C GLN A 35 -34.54 22.34 27.02
N THR A 36 -35.74 22.67 26.53
CA THR A 36 -36.87 21.73 26.52
C THR A 36 -36.53 20.47 25.74
N ARG A 37 -35.87 20.60 24.58
CA ARG A 37 -35.46 19.45 23.77
C ARG A 37 -34.45 18.56 24.49
N LYS A 38 -33.45 19.16 25.15
CA LYS A 38 -32.46 18.42 25.95
C LYS A 38 -33.12 17.61 27.06
N VAL A 39 -34.14 18.17 27.73
CA VAL A 39 -34.89 17.46 28.79
C VAL A 39 -35.79 16.36 28.22
N ALA A 40 -36.51 16.63 27.13
CA ALA A 40 -37.55 15.73 26.62
C ALA A 40 -37.01 14.48 25.91
N ILE A 41 -35.82 14.56 25.29
CA ILE A 41 -35.30 13.47 24.46
C ILE A 41 -34.40 12.52 25.26
N HIS A 42 -33.99 12.87 26.49
CA HIS A 42 -33.12 12.04 27.36
C HIS A 42 -31.83 11.53 26.69
N GLU A 43 -31.35 12.20 25.64
CA GLU A 43 -30.11 11.82 24.95
C GLU A 43 -28.98 12.78 25.32
N GLU A 44 -27.97 12.26 26.04
CA GLU A 44 -26.68 12.92 26.23
C GLU A 44 -25.90 13.10 24.91
N LEU A 45 -26.41 12.56 23.79
CA LEU A 45 -25.77 12.54 22.48
C LEU A 45 -26.34 13.56 21.47
N LEU A 46 -27.33 14.36 21.84
CA LEU A 46 -27.83 15.40 20.94
C LEU A 46 -26.75 16.46 20.71
N GLU A 47 -26.44 16.72 19.44
CA GLU A 47 -25.64 17.88 19.05
C GLU A 47 -26.24 19.16 19.67
N ASP A 48 -25.40 20.07 20.15
CA ASP A 48 -25.76 21.34 20.81
C ASP A 48 -26.46 22.36 19.87
N SER A 49 -27.29 21.90 18.93
CA SER A 49 -27.98 22.75 17.97
C SER A 49 -29.46 22.39 17.79
N ILE A 50 -30.24 23.42 17.47
CA ILE A 50 -31.64 23.28 17.11
C ILE A 50 -31.70 22.81 15.64
N PRO A 51 -32.43 21.72 15.30
CA PRO A 51 -32.55 21.22 13.96
C PRO A 51 -32.93 22.33 12.98
N PRO A 52 -32.29 22.39 11.80
CA PRO A 52 -32.68 23.31 10.76
C PRO A 52 -34.17 23.23 10.45
N SER A 53 -34.77 22.04 10.36
CA SER A 53 -36.21 21.88 10.09
C SER A 53 -37.12 22.65 11.06
N LEU A 54 -36.81 22.64 12.36
CA LEU A 54 -37.55 23.39 13.38
C LEU A 54 -37.43 24.90 13.13
N THR A 55 -36.20 25.40 12.99
CA THR A 55 -35.94 26.83 12.82
C THR A 55 -36.50 27.37 11.51
N LEU A 56 -36.39 26.61 10.42
CA LEU A 56 -36.92 26.93 9.10
C LEU A 56 -38.45 27.05 9.10
N GLY A 57 -39.14 26.11 9.75
CA GLY A 57 -40.58 26.16 9.91
C GLY A 57 -41.03 27.34 10.76
N MET A 58 -40.31 27.62 11.86
CA MET A 58 -40.58 28.81 12.66
C MET A 58 -40.41 30.10 11.84
N ILE A 59 -39.31 30.25 11.09
CA ILE A 59 -39.07 31.44 10.26
C ILE A 59 -40.21 31.62 9.26
N GLU A 60 -40.44 30.63 8.37
CA GLU A 60 -41.41 30.77 7.29
C GLU A 60 -42.83 31.05 7.81
N LYS A 61 -43.29 30.30 8.83
CA LYS A 61 -44.63 30.52 9.39
C LYS A 61 -44.76 31.83 10.16
N SER A 62 -43.67 32.32 10.76
CA SER A 62 -43.69 33.63 11.40
C SER A 62 -43.89 34.73 10.36
N TYR A 63 -43.18 34.67 9.23
CA TYR A 63 -43.41 35.62 8.13
C TYR A 63 -44.85 35.53 7.62
N LEU A 64 -45.41 34.32 7.47
CA LEU A 64 -46.79 34.14 7.02
C LEU A 64 -47.81 34.76 7.98
N LEU A 65 -47.65 34.58 9.30
CA LEU A 65 -48.58 35.14 10.30
C LEU A 65 -48.56 36.68 10.37
N PHE A 66 -47.44 37.30 10.00
CA PHE A 66 -47.24 38.75 10.13
C PHE A 66 -47.16 39.50 8.80
N GLN A 67 -47.25 38.81 7.64
CA GLN A 67 -47.10 39.44 6.32
C GLN A 67 -48.14 40.55 6.08
N ASP A 68 -49.40 40.31 6.49
CA ASP A 68 -50.55 41.21 6.27
C ASP A 68 -50.69 42.28 7.35
N LYS A 69 -49.80 42.29 8.35
CA LYS A 69 -49.80 43.30 9.42
C LYS A 69 -49.08 44.56 8.94
N ASN A 70 -49.57 45.71 9.34
CA ASN A 70 -48.87 46.97 9.08
C ASN A 70 -47.60 47.08 9.93
N GLU A 71 -46.63 47.87 9.51
CA GLU A 71 -45.49 48.22 10.34
C GLU A 71 -45.95 48.87 11.66
N SER A 72 -45.24 48.58 12.75
CA SER A 72 -45.51 49.11 14.09
C SER A 72 -46.95 48.87 14.61
N SER A 73 -47.64 47.84 14.13
CA SER A 73 -49.05 47.58 14.49
C SER A 73 -49.24 46.44 15.50
N VAL A 74 -48.26 45.54 15.62
CA VAL A 74 -48.32 44.34 16.45
C VAL A 74 -47.76 44.64 17.84
N SER A 75 -48.49 44.28 18.89
CA SER A 75 -47.98 44.40 20.27
C SER A 75 -46.94 43.32 20.60
N LEU A 76 -46.07 43.58 21.58
CA LEU A 76 -45.15 42.56 22.10
C LEU A 76 -45.87 41.25 22.47
N ALA A 77 -47.01 41.33 23.17
CA ALA A 77 -47.75 40.17 23.62
C ALA A 77 -48.31 39.34 22.46
N GLU A 78 -48.89 40.00 21.44
CA GLU A 78 -49.38 39.31 20.24
C GLU A 78 -48.23 38.61 19.51
N PHE A 79 -47.10 39.31 19.31
CA PHE A 79 -45.91 38.74 18.69
C PHE A 79 -45.39 37.53 19.48
N ALA A 80 -45.14 37.70 20.78
CA ALA A 80 -44.57 36.68 21.64
C ALA A 80 -45.45 35.43 21.74
N VAL A 81 -46.77 35.58 21.90
CA VAL A 81 -47.71 34.46 21.96
C VAL A 81 -47.68 33.63 20.69
N LYS A 82 -47.68 34.27 19.51
CA LYS A 82 -47.65 33.56 18.22
C LYS A 82 -46.34 32.83 17.99
N ILE A 83 -45.22 33.52 18.18
CA ILE A 83 -43.89 32.94 17.94
C ILE A 83 -43.57 31.83 18.96
N PHE A 84 -43.90 32.01 20.25
CA PHE A 84 -43.78 30.95 21.25
C PHE A 84 -44.60 29.72 20.87
N THR A 85 -45.84 29.94 20.41
CA THR A 85 -46.72 28.85 19.99
C THR A 85 -46.17 28.12 18.76
N LEU A 86 -45.62 28.83 17.76
CA LEU A 86 -44.94 28.20 16.63
C LEU A 86 -43.74 27.37 17.08
N GLY A 87 -42.90 27.89 17.98
CA GLY A 87 -41.76 27.16 18.52
C GLY A 87 -42.17 25.85 19.18
N ARG A 88 -43.28 25.86 19.92
CA ARG A 88 -43.86 24.65 20.52
C ARG A 88 -44.35 23.66 19.48
N ILE A 89 -45.11 24.12 18.48
CA ILE A 89 -45.62 23.27 17.40
C ILE A 89 -44.47 22.59 16.66
N TYR A 90 -43.44 23.33 16.25
CA TYR A 90 -42.31 22.77 15.52
C TYR A 90 -41.38 21.93 16.40
N THR A 91 -41.24 22.23 17.69
CA THR A 91 -40.52 21.33 18.62
C THR A 91 -41.21 19.98 18.72
N LYS A 92 -42.54 19.96 18.84
CA LYS A 92 -43.33 18.72 18.86
C LYS A 92 -43.29 17.97 17.52
N ALA A 93 -43.28 18.70 16.40
CA ALA A 93 -43.30 18.09 15.06
C ALA A 93 -41.93 17.58 14.61
N SER A 94 -40.83 18.11 15.16
CA SER A 94 -39.45 17.74 14.78
C SER A 94 -38.82 16.67 15.67
N THR A 95 -39.57 16.13 16.63
CA THR A 95 -39.08 15.13 17.56
C THR A 95 -39.94 13.88 17.46
N ASP A 96 -39.29 12.71 17.31
CA ASP A 96 -39.99 11.42 17.31
C ASP A 96 -40.43 11.02 18.73
N SER A 97 -39.81 11.63 19.75
CA SER A 97 -40.20 11.50 21.15
C SER A 97 -41.53 12.21 21.43
N ALA A 98 -42.31 11.66 22.37
CA ALA A 98 -43.56 12.28 22.77
C ALA A 98 -43.32 13.56 23.59
N VAL A 99 -43.21 14.71 22.91
CA VAL A 99 -43.16 16.03 23.54
C VAL A 99 -44.58 16.54 23.76
N TRP A 100 -44.94 16.75 25.02
CA TRP A 100 -46.26 17.19 25.46
C TRP A 100 -46.28 18.70 25.72
N THR A 101 -47.47 19.28 25.79
CA THR A 101 -47.63 20.69 26.19
C THR A 101 -47.07 20.96 27.60
N ALA A 102 -47.11 19.97 28.49
CA ALA A 102 -46.60 20.10 29.85
C ALA A 102 -45.07 20.31 29.91
N ASP A 103 -44.33 19.87 28.89
CA ASP A 103 -42.87 20.00 28.86
C ASP A 103 -42.40 21.45 28.63
N PHE A 104 -43.33 22.35 28.26
CA PHE A 104 -43.07 23.78 28.06
C PHE A 104 -43.52 24.65 29.25
N LEU A 105 -43.86 24.05 30.40
CA LEU A 105 -44.28 24.81 31.58
C LEU A 105 -43.15 25.70 32.12
N ASP A 106 -41.92 25.19 32.17
CA ASP A 106 -40.75 25.96 32.61
C ASP A 106 -40.46 27.10 31.64
N SER A 107 -40.47 26.83 30.33
CA SER A 107 -40.29 27.85 29.30
C SER A 107 -41.40 28.92 29.31
N TYR A 108 -42.65 28.53 29.58
CA TYR A 108 -43.73 29.50 29.78
C TYR A 108 -43.43 30.42 30.96
N GLN A 109 -42.98 29.86 32.09
CA GLN A 109 -42.65 30.63 33.29
C GLN A 109 -41.48 31.60 33.03
N SER A 110 -40.42 31.15 32.33
CA SER A 110 -39.29 32.01 31.94
C SER A 110 -39.72 33.17 31.03
N LEU A 111 -40.67 32.92 30.13
CA LEU A 111 -41.07 33.87 29.07
C LEU A 111 -42.34 34.66 29.42
N GLU A 112 -42.99 34.41 30.56
CA GLU A 112 -44.31 34.95 30.88
C GLU A 112 -44.40 36.48 30.81
N LYS A 113 -43.28 37.16 31.15
CA LYS A 113 -43.15 38.61 31.13
C LYS A 113 -43.37 39.22 29.73
N TYR A 114 -43.17 38.44 28.66
CA TYR A 114 -43.38 38.87 27.28
C TYR A 114 -44.78 38.55 26.73
N LEU A 115 -45.49 37.59 27.34
CA LEU A 115 -46.78 37.08 26.84
C LEU A 115 -47.97 37.98 27.20
N GLY A 116 -47.73 39.07 27.94
CA GLY A 116 -48.70 40.08 28.34
C GLY A 116 -49.61 39.67 29.51
N THR A 117 -50.18 40.67 30.17
CA THR A 117 -51.05 40.48 31.35
C THR A 117 -52.33 39.72 31.03
N GLU A 118 -52.86 39.84 29.81
CA GLU A 118 -54.06 39.09 29.38
C GLU A 118 -53.85 37.57 29.47
N THR A 119 -52.65 37.09 29.11
CA THR A 119 -52.30 35.66 29.21
C THR A 119 -52.31 35.22 30.68
N GLN A 120 -51.73 36.02 31.57
CA GLN A 120 -51.71 35.74 33.01
C GLN A 120 -53.13 35.75 33.62
N ASP A 121 -53.97 36.70 33.22
CA ASP A 121 -55.35 36.81 33.69
C ASP A 121 -56.20 35.62 33.22
N LYS A 122 -55.98 35.13 31.99
CA LYS A 122 -56.58 33.88 31.50
C LYS A 122 -56.13 32.67 32.31
N VAL A 123 -54.85 32.55 32.66
CA VAL A 123 -54.35 31.47 33.53
C VAL A 123 -55.00 31.53 34.90
N LYS A 124 -55.09 32.72 35.54
CA LYS A 124 -55.75 32.90 36.83
C LYS A 124 -57.22 32.50 36.78
N ALA A 125 -57.94 32.94 35.75
CA ALA A 125 -59.35 32.60 35.55
C ALA A 125 -59.53 31.08 35.41
N LEU A 126 -58.77 30.43 34.51
CA LEU A 126 -58.80 28.97 34.32
C LEU A 126 -58.43 28.21 35.59
N THR A 127 -57.46 28.71 36.37
CA THR A 127 -57.07 28.13 37.66
C THR A 127 -58.24 28.14 38.65
N GLN A 128 -59.01 29.22 38.69
CA GLN A 128 -60.21 29.31 39.53
C GLN A 128 -61.32 28.36 39.06
N GLU A 129 -61.52 28.21 37.74
CA GLU A 129 -62.47 27.24 37.20
C GLU A 129 -62.11 25.79 37.54
N LEU A 130 -60.82 25.45 37.51
CA LEU A 130 -60.32 24.12 37.91
C LEU A 130 -60.47 23.89 39.42
N LYS A 131 -60.13 24.88 40.26
CA LYS A 131 -60.28 24.81 41.73
C LYS A 131 -61.73 24.61 42.16
N THR A 132 -62.67 25.26 41.46
CA THR A 132 -64.10 25.17 41.75
C THR A 132 -64.79 23.98 41.11
N GLY A 133 -64.08 23.21 40.27
CA GLY A 133 -64.66 22.10 39.51
C GLY A 133 -65.58 22.53 38.36
N LYS A 134 -65.67 23.83 38.04
CA LYS A 134 -66.43 24.34 36.89
C LYS A 134 -65.87 23.83 35.56
N ARG A 135 -64.56 23.54 35.53
CA ARG A 135 -63.88 22.91 34.40
C ARG A 135 -63.20 21.64 34.88
N ASP A 136 -63.41 20.55 34.15
CA ASP A 136 -62.71 19.28 34.40
C ASP A 136 -61.46 19.19 33.51
N TYR A 137 -60.39 18.63 34.06
CA TYR A 137 -59.17 18.30 33.33
C TYR A 137 -59.00 16.78 33.41
N LYS A 138 -59.31 16.09 32.30
CA LYS A 138 -59.24 14.63 32.22
C LYS A 138 -57.90 14.15 32.76
N LYS A 139 -57.93 13.27 33.76
CA LYS A 139 -56.74 12.69 34.37
C LYS A 139 -55.91 11.98 33.31
N SER A 140 -54.83 12.63 32.89
CA SER A 140 -53.73 11.99 32.17
C SER A 140 -53.07 10.97 33.11
N LYS A 141 -52.61 9.84 32.56
CA LYS A 141 -51.82 8.83 33.30
C LYS A 141 -50.47 9.37 33.80
N TYR A 142 -50.07 10.54 33.34
CA TYR A 142 -48.79 11.15 33.62
C TYR A 142 -49.01 12.54 34.22
N PHE A 143 -48.46 12.74 35.44
CA PHE A 143 -48.31 13.98 36.23
C PHE A 143 -49.42 14.43 37.21
N THR A 144 -48.97 14.68 38.45
CA THR A 144 -49.64 15.51 39.47
C THR A 144 -49.40 17.00 39.20
N LEU A 145 -49.95 17.52 38.09
CA LEU A 145 -49.87 18.96 37.81
C LEU A 145 -50.74 19.77 38.78
N SER A 146 -50.23 20.92 39.22
CA SER A 146 -51.01 21.90 40.00
C SER A 146 -52.18 22.45 39.15
N HIS A 147 -53.20 23.03 39.80
CA HIS A 147 -54.30 23.66 39.06
C HIS A 147 -53.82 24.79 38.14
N GLU A 148 -52.78 25.52 38.53
CA GLU A 148 -52.17 26.56 37.71
C GLU A 148 -51.44 25.99 36.50
N GLN A 149 -50.62 24.95 36.69
CA GLN A 149 -49.96 24.25 35.57
C GLN A 149 -50.98 23.67 34.58
N LYS A 150 -52.07 23.07 35.08
CA LYS A 150 -53.18 22.59 34.23
C LYS A 150 -53.83 23.74 33.47
N ALA A 151 -54.07 24.87 34.11
CA ALA A 151 -54.61 26.07 33.46
C ALA A 151 -53.68 26.58 32.35
N THR A 152 -52.37 26.63 32.60
CA THR A 152 -51.35 26.98 31.59
C THR A 152 -51.39 26.00 30.43
N VAL A 153 -51.41 24.69 30.68
CA VAL A 153 -51.52 23.67 29.61
C VAL A 153 -52.78 23.88 28.76
N ILE A 154 -53.93 24.15 29.38
CA ILE A 154 -55.19 24.43 28.66
C ILE A 154 -55.02 25.67 27.77
N LEU A 155 -54.47 26.77 28.32
CA LEU A 155 -54.26 28.01 27.57
C LEU A 155 -53.32 27.80 26.37
N LEU A 156 -52.21 27.11 26.61
CA LEU A 156 -51.21 26.77 25.60
C LEU A 156 -51.78 25.89 24.48
N ASN A 157 -52.66 24.94 24.80
CA ASN A 157 -53.38 24.16 23.80
C ASN A 157 -54.36 25.02 22.99
N ASN A 158 -55.05 25.98 23.63
CA ASN A 158 -55.94 26.90 22.91
C ASN A 158 -55.16 27.80 21.94
N HIS A 159 -54.00 28.30 22.34
CA HIS A 159 -53.12 29.06 21.46
C HIS A 159 -52.63 28.22 20.27
N GLU A 160 -52.23 26.96 20.50
CA GLU A 160 -51.87 26.04 19.41
C GLU A 160 -53.02 25.87 18.43
N GLN A 161 -54.24 25.59 18.91
CA GLN A 161 -55.41 25.45 18.05
C GLN A 161 -55.70 26.72 17.24
N GLN A 162 -55.50 27.89 17.84
CA GLN A 162 -55.69 29.16 17.14
C GLN A 162 -54.63 29.34 16.05
N VAL A 163 -53.34 29.13 16.35
CA VAL A 163 -52.27 29.23 15.35
C VAL A 163 -52.46 28.21 14.24
N PHE A 164 -52.85 26.97 14.55
CA PHE A 164 -53.20 25.99 13.52
C PHE A 164 -54.31 26.48 12.59
N LYS A 165 -55.37 27.08 13.13
CA LYS A 165 -56.46 27.63 12.30
C LYS A 165 -55.99 28.78 11.41
N GLU A 166 -55.16 29.68 11.94
CA GLU A 166 -54.59 30.79 11.18
C GLU A 166 -53.62 30.33 10.09
N LEU A 167 -52.95 29.19 10.28
CA LEU A 167 -52.13 28.52 9.27
C LEU A 167 -52.92 27.58 8.36
N GLU A 168 -54.26 27.57 8.44
CA GLU A 168 -55.12 26.65 7.70
C GLU A 168 -54.73 25.17 7.88
N HIS A 169 -54.23 24.84 9.07
CA HIS A 169 -53.67 23.55 9.44
C HIS A 169 -52.44 23.10 8.62
N ASN A 170 -51.82 24.01 7.87
CA ASN A 170 -50.62 23.73 7.08
C ASN A 170 -49.34 24.14 7.82
N ILE A 171 -48.68 23.15 8.41
CA ILE A 171 -47.35 23.29 9.04
C ILE A 171 -46.20 22.83 8.14
N ALA A 172 -46.48 22.40 6.91
CA ALA A 172 -45.43 22.07 5.95
C ALA A 172 -44.64 23.34 5.60
N ILE A 173 -43.31 23.21 5.54
CA ILE A 173 -42.42 24.32 5.27
C ILE A 173 -42.48 24.64 3.78
N ASP A 174 -42.83 25.88 3.44
CA ASP A 174 -42.73 26.36 2.07
C ASP A 174 -41.29 26.80 1.79
N LEU A 175 -40.49 25.85 1.31
CA LEU A 175 -39.06 26.07 1.02
C LEU A 175 -38.86 27.20 -0.01
N ILE A 176 -39.82 27.44 -0.90
CA ILE A 176 -39.68 28.48 -1.91
C ILE A 176 -39.78 29.85 -1.24
N LYS A 177 -40.79 30.07 -0.38
CA LYS A 177 -40.92 31.31 0.41
C LYS A 177 -39.72 31.52 1.31
N LEU A 178 -39.25 30.44 1.93
CA LEU A 178 -38.09 30.48 2.80
C LEU A 178 -36.80 30.86 2.06
N THR A 179 -36.61 30.35 0.84
CA THR A 179 -35.49 30.77 -0.02
C THR A 179 -35.55 32.27 -0.27
N LYS A 180 -36.73 32.82 -0.54
CA LYS A 180 -36.92 34.25 -0.74
C LYS A 180 -36.58 35.05 0.51
N ILE A 181 -37.06 34.62 1.68
CA ILE A 181 -36.75 35.25 2.98
C ILE A 181 -35.23 35.26 3.21
N LEU A 182 -34.58 34.09 3.15
CA LEU A 182 -33.14 33.97 3.43
C LEU A 182 -32.25 34.62 2.36
N SER A 183 -32.73 34.77 1.13
CA SER A 183 -31.96 35.45 0.06
C SER A 183 -31.81 36.95 0.25
N GLN A 184 -32.64 37.55 1.13
CA GLN A 184 -32.61 38.97 1.47
C GLN A 184 -31.69 39.26 2.66
N ASP A 185 -31.24 38.23 3.39
CA ASP A 185 -30.39 38.37 4.57
C ASP A 185 -28.92 38.64 4.24
N GLU A 186 -28.17 39.00 5.28
CA GLU A 186 -26.73 39.21 5.18
C GLU A 186 -25.99 37.91 4.79
N PRO A 187 -24.89 38.00 4.01
CA PRO A 187 -24.10 36.84 3.62
C PRO A 187 -23.63 35.95 4.78
N ALA A 188 -23.44 36.53 5.97
CA ALA A 188 -23.06 35.80 7.18
C ALA A 188 -24.17 34.86 7.68
N VAL A 189 -25.44 35.26 7.57
CA VAL A 189 -26.61 34.46 7.95
C VAL A 189 -26.74 33.26 7.02
N ILE A 190 -26.67 33.52 5.70
CA ILE A 190 -26.72 32.47 4.68
C ILE A 190 -25.59 31.46 4.90
N LYS A 191 -24.36 31.94 5.13
CA LYS A 191 -23.21 31.07 5.38
C LYS A 191 -23.38 30.19 6.62
N ALA A 192 -23.92 30.75 7.71
CA ALA A 192 -24.20 30.00 8.93
C ALA A 192 -25.31 28.96 8.72
N PHE A 193 -26.40 29.33 8.05
CA PHE A 193 -27.47 28.42 7.66
C PHE A 193 -26.97 27.25 6.81
N CYS A 194 -26.23 27.54 5.74
CA CYS A 194 -25.65 26.53 4.85
C CYS A 194 -24.72 25.59 5.63
N LYS A 195 -23.91 26.13 6.56
CA LYS A 195 -23.01 25.33 7.40
C LYS A 195 -23.78 24.36 8.31
N GLU A 196 -24.83 24.82 8.97
CA GLU A 196 -25.67 23.98 9.86
C GLU A 196 -26.56 23.00 9.07
N SER A 197 -26.81 23.26 7.80
CA SER A 197 -27.62 22.38 6.92
C SER A 197 -26.81 21.29 6.23
N LEU A 198 -25.48 21.38 6.22
CA LEU A 198 -24.57 20.38 5.62
C LEU A 198 -24.85 18.93 6.09
N PRO A 199 -25.07 18.65 7.40
CA PRO A 199 -25.31 17.28 7.86
C PRO A 199 -26.68 16.72 7.46
N VAL A 200 -27.63 17.60 7.12
CA VAL A 200 -29.05 17.25 6.90
C VAL A 200 -29.37 17.07 5.41
N SER A 201 -28.47 17.45 4.50
CA SER A 201 -28.67 17.23 3.06
C SER A 201 -28.63 15.74 2.73
N THR A 202 -29.79 15.13 2.54
CA THR A 202 -29.93 13.75 2.06
C THR A 202 -30.30 13.75 0.57
N ASP A 203 -29.98 12.67 -0.16
CA ASP A 203 -30.37 12.53 -1.57
C ASP A 203 -31.90 12.54 -1.77
N GLU A 204 -32.67 12.31 -0.70
CA GLU A 204 -34.13 12.17 -0.73
C GLU A 204 -34.88 13.51 -0.80
N ASP A 205 -34.36 14.57 -0.17
CA ASP A 205 -35.01 15.89 -0.17
C ASP A 205 -34.44 16.82 -1.24
N THR A 206 -34.85 16.56 -2.49
CA THR A 206 -34.43 17.34 -3.66
C THR A 206 -34.75 18.83 -3.53
N GLU A 207 -35.85 19.20 -2.86
CA GLU A 207 -36.29 20.59 -2.75
C GLU A 207 -35.47 21.37 -1.73
N PHE A 208 -35.19 20.78 -0.57
CA PHE A 208 -34.31 21.37 0.42
C PHE A 208 -32.89 21.54 -0.12
N ASN A 209 -32.38 20.53 -0.83
CA ASN A 209 -31.08 20.61 -1.48
C ASN A 209 -31.00 21.72 -2.54
N ASN A 210 -32.09 21.94 -3.29
CA ASN A 210 -32.16 23.05 -4.25
C ASN A 210 -32.10 24.41 -3.55
N LEU A 211 -32.80 24.57 -2.41
CA LEU A 211 -32.77 25.79 -1.59
C LEU A 211 -31.36 26.07 -1.08
N VAL A 212 -30.74 25.08 -0.42
CA VAL A 212 -29.42 25.23 0.17
C VAL A 212 -28.37 25.53 -0.90
N ALA A 213 -28.46 24.84 -2.05
CA ALA A 213 -27.59 25.12 -3.19
C ALA A 213 -27.77 26.56 -3.72
N PHE A 214 -29.01 27.02 -3.94
CA PHE A 214 -29.23 28.37 -4.43
C PHE A 214 -28.66 29.46 -3.51
N LEU A 215 -28.82 29.26 -2.20
CA LEU A 215 -28.30 30.18 -1.18
C LEU A 215 -26.76 30.17 -1.13
N ASP A 216 -26.13 28.99 -1.18
CA ASP A 216 -24.67 28.82 -1.19
C ASP A 216 -23.99 29.26 -2.51
N ALA A 217 -24.76 29.38 -3.60
CA ALA A 217 -24.23 29.68 -4.94
C ALA A 217 -23.36 30.94 -4.99
N SER A 218 -23.67 31.97 -4.20
CA SER A 218 -22.86 33.20 -4.15
C SER A 218 -21.42 32.93 -3.74
N GLU A 219 -21.24 32.18 -2.64
CA GLU A 219 -19.92 31.87 -2.10
C GLU A 219 -19.20 30.85 -2.98
N SER A 220 -19.93 29.85 -3.48
CA SER A 220 -19.41 28.88 -4.42
C SER A 220 -18.88 29.54 -5.70
N LEU A 221 -19.65 30.44 -6.32
CA LEU A 221 -19.24 31.17 -7.53
C LEU A 221 -18.03 32.07 -7.26
N ARG A 222 -17.95 32.70 -6.07
CA ARG A 222 -16.77 33.48 -5.66
C ARG A 222 -15.52 32.60 -5.59
N LYS A 223 -15.58 31.45 -4.92
CA LYS A 223 -14.47 30.49 -4.84
C LYS A 223 -14.05 29.96 -6.21
N ILE A 224 -15.01 29.68 -7.09
CA ILE A 224 -14.72 29.23 -8.47
C ILE A 224 -14.06 30.36 -9.28
N LYS A 225 -14.46 31.62 -9.07
CA LYS A 225 -13.80 32.79 -9.67
C LYS A 225 -12.35 32.93 -9.20
N ASP A 226 -12.10 32.76 -7.90
CA ASP A 226 -10.76 32.79 -7.32
C ASP A 226 -9.89 31.67 -7.91
N PHE A 227 -10.44 30.45 -8.02
CA PHE A 227 -9.79 29.34 -8.69
C PHE A 227 -9.52 29.62 -10.18
N ALA A 228 -10.48 30.19 -10.92
CA ALA A 228 -10.27 30.58 -12.31
C ALA A 228 -9.10 31.57 -12.45
N GLY A 229 -8.87 32.40 -11.43
CA GLY A 229 -7.72 33.29 -11.30
C GLY A 229 -6.36 32.57 -11.40
N THR A 230 -6.26 31.33 -10.90
CA THR A 230 -5.02 30.55 -10.83
C THR A 230 -4.75 29.69 -12.07
N LEU A 231 -5.67 29.67 -13.03
CA LEU A 231 -5.49 28.97 -14.30
C LEU A 231 -4.51 29.70 -15.21
N LEU A 232 -3.46 28.98 -15.65
CA LEU A 232 -2.44 29.50 -16.57
C LEU A 232 -2.95 29.61 -18.02
N ASN A 233 -3.80 28.67 -18.45
CA ASN A 233 -4.36 28.70 -19.80
C ASN A 233 -5.42 29.80 -19.91
N LYS A 234 -5.11 30.85 -20.67
CA LYS A 234 -5.96 32.04 -20.86
C LYS A 234 -7.35 31.69 -21.42
N SER A 235 -7.44 30.75 -22.36
CA SER A 235 -8.72 30.34 -22.96
C SER A 235 -9.61 29.62 -21.94
N ARG A 236 -9.05 28.70 -21.17
CA ARG A 236 -9.78 27.97 -20.11
C ARG A 236 -10.22 28.93 -19.00
N LYS A 237 -9.33 29.82 -18.57
CA LYS A 237 -9.63 30.89 -17.61
C LYS A 237 -10.81 31.75 -18.05
N GLN A 238 -10.80 32.25 -19.28
CA GLN A 238 -11.87 33.08 -19.83
C GLN A 238 -13.20 32.31 -19.94
N LYS A 239 -13.15 31.04 -20.36
CA LYS A 239 -14.34 30.16 -20.43
C LYS A 239 -14.97 29.96 -19.05
N LEU A 240 -14.17 29.67 -18.01
CA LEU A 240 -14.69 29.50 -16.65
C LEU A 240 -15.22 30.81 -16.05
N LEU A 241 -14.48 31.92 -16.23
CA LEU A 241 -14.94 33.23 -15.75
C LEU A 241 -16.27 33.63 -16.37
N LYS A 242 -16.45 33.40 -17.68
CA LYS A 242 -17.71 33.66 -18.35
C LYS A 242 -18.86 32.83 -17.77
N LEU A 243 -18.65 31.52 -17.54
CA LEU A 243 -19.66 30.67 -16.90
C LEU A 243 -20.04 31.17 -15.51
N VAL A 244 -19.06 31.62 -14.73
CA VAL A 244 -19.30 32.20 -13.40
C VAL A 244 -20.10 33.50 -13.49
N GLU A 245 -19.75 34.40 -14.42
CA GLU A 245 -20.45 35.67 -14.65
C GLU A 245 -21.90 35.46 -15.11
N ASP A 246 -22.12 34.54 -16.06
CA ASP A 246 -23.46 34.18 -16.55
C ASP A 246 -24.35 33.64 -15.41
N LEU A 247 -23.80 32.76 -14.56
CA LEU A 247 -24.52 32.24 -13.37
C LEU A 247 -24.75 33.33 -12.31
N GLN A 248 -23.80 34.24 -12.10
CA GLN A 248 -24.00 35.36 -11.18
C GLN A 248 -25.16 36.26 -11.64
N LEU A 249 -25.20 36.59 -12.94
CA LEU A 249 -26.28 37.38 -13.51
C LEU A 249 -27.63 36.67 -13.35
N LYS A 250 -27.71 35.40 -13.74
CA LYS A 250 -28.94 34.61 -13.63
C LYS A 250 -29.44 34.50 -12.19
N ARG A 251 -28.53 34.37 -11.22
CA ARG A 251 -28.90 34.36 -9.81
C ARG A 251 -29.57 35.65 -9.36
N GLU A 252 -29.03 36.80 -9.76
CA GLU A 252 -29.62 38.10 -9.41
C GLU A 252 -30.97 38.30 -10.10
N GLU A 253 -31.14 37.82 -11.34
CA GLU A 253 -32.45 37.78 -12.01
C GLU A 253 -33.47 36.94 -11.21
N ILE A 254 -33.08 35.76 -10.74
CA ILE A 254 -33.94 34.86 -9.95
C ILE A 254 -34.39 35.51 -8.63
N LYS A 255 -33.48 36.19 -7.93
CA LYS A 255 -33.82 36.87 -6.67
C LYS A 255 -34.92 37.93 -6.82
N THR A 256 -34.98 38.58 -7.97
CA THR A 256 -36.00 39.61 -8.25
C THR A 256 -37.36 39.03 -8.66
N GLU A 257 -37.46 37.72 -8.83
CA GLU A 257 -38.70 37.07 -9.25
C GLU A 257 -39.78 37.15 -8.15
N ALA A 258 -40.92 37.73 -8.51
CA ALA A 258 -42.03 37.93 -7.59
C ALA A 258 -42.88 36.66 -7.47
N ASP A 259 -43.09 35.96 -8.58
CA ASP A 259 -43.92 34.77 -8.67
C ASP A 259 -43.20 33.54 -8.11
N LEU A 260 -43.81 32.89 -7.12
CA LEU A 260 -43.21 31.78 -6.40
C LEU A 260 -43.03 30.53 -7.27
N ALA A 261 -43.97 30.25 -8.17
CA ALA A 261 -43.91 29.10 -9.07
C ALA A 261 -42.81 29.30 -10.12
N VAL A 262 -42.69 30.53 -10.66
CA VAL A 262 -41.62 30.90 -11.59
C VAL A 262 -40.26 30.86 -10.89
N PHE A 263 -40.16 31.37 -9.66
CA PHE A 263 -38.93 31.33 -8.87
C PHE A 263 -38.43 29.89 -8.67
N SER A 264 -39.31 28.99 -8.21
CA SER A 264 -38.96 27.58 -7.99
C SER A 264 -38.47 26.89 -9.26
N LYS A 265 -39.16 27.13 -10.39
CA LYS A 265 -38.73 26.62 -11.69
C LYS A 265 -37.34 27.14 -12.06
N LYS A 266 -37.09 28.45 -11.95
CA LYS A 266 -35.80 29.04 -12.28
C LYS A 266 -34.67 28.57 -11.37
N VAL A 267 -34.93 28.32 -10.07
CA VAL A 267 -33.94 27.72 -9.14
C VAL A 267 -33.54 26.31 -9.59
N LYS A 268 -34.51 25.48 -10.00
CA LYS A 268 -34.24 24.14 -10.55
C LYS A 268 -33.39 24.22 -11.82
N GLU A 269 -33.71 25.14 -12.73
CA GLU A 269 -32.93 25.38 -13.95
C GLU A 269 -31.51 25.91 -13.65
N PHE A 270 -31.38 26.82 -12.68
CA PHE A 270 -30.09 27.36 -12.24
C PHE A 270 -29.15 26.27 -11.71
N ARG A 271 -29.67 25.31 -10.93
CA ARG A 271 -28.89 24.14 -10.49
C ARG A 271 -28.42 23.28 -11.66
N LEU A 272 -29.25 23.11 -12.70
CA LEU A 272 -28.83 22.37 -13.90
C LEU A 272 -27.70 23.06 -14.65
N GLU A 273 -27.62 24.39 -14.62
CA GLU A 273 -26.54 25.13 -15.26
C GLU A 273 -25.19 24.99 -14.54
N PHE A 274 -25.17 24.68 -13.23
CA PHE A 274 -23.94 24.29 -12.54
C PHE A 274 -23.29 23.03 -13.15
N LYS A 275 -24.05 22.18 -13.85
CA LYS A 275 -23.48 21.06 -14.63
C LYS A 275 -22.54 21.53 -15.73
N ALA A 276 -22.67 22.77 -16.24
CA ALA A 276 -21.71 23.33 -17.17
C ALA A 276 -20.35 23.57 -16.51
N ILE A 277 -20.32 24.01 -15.24
CA ILE A 277 -19.10 24.08 -14.44
C ILE A 277 -18.58 22.67 -14.18
N GLU A 278 -19.42 21.72 -13.76
CA GLU A 278 -18.97 20.33 -13.55
C GLU A 278 -18.30 19.76 -14.80
N LYS A 279 -18.93 19.94 -15.96
CA LYS A 279 -18.40 19.52 -17.25
C LYS A 279 -17.10 20.23 -17.59
N PHE A 280 -16.98 21.54 -17.33
CA PHE A 280 -15.71 22.25 -17.48
C PHE A 280 -14.62 21.64 -16.60
N ILE A 281 -14.90 21.41 -15.32
CA ILE A 281 -13.94 20.84 -14.37
C ILE A 281 -13.50 19.45 -14.81
N GLN A 282 -14.44 18.60 -15.24
CA GLN A 282 -14.14 17.26 -15.73
C GLN A 282 -13.37 17.26 -17.06
N GLN A 283 -13.66 18.19 -17.98
CA GLN A 283 -13.11 18.20 -19.34
C GLN A 283 -11.85 19.05 -19.54
N ASP A 284 -11.59 19.99 -18.63
CA ASP A 284 -10.54 20.99 -18.81
C ASP A 284 -9.50 21.05 -17.68
N LEU A 285 -9.63 20.28 -16.58
CA LEU A 285 -8.65 20.29 -15.46
C LEU A 285 -7.85 18.99 -15.33
N TYR A 286 -6.52 19.12 -15.29
CA TYR A 286 -5.61 18.04 -14.89
C TYR A 286 -5.69 17.74 -13.38
N TRP A 287 -5.07 16.64 -12.95
CA TRP A 287 -5.16 16.15 -11.58
C TRP A 287 -4.77 17.16 -10.50
N TYR A 288 -3.58 17.76 -10.62
CA TYR A 288 -3.12 18.79 -9.69
C TYR A 288 -4.07 20.01 -9.65
N ARG A 289 -4.77 20.30 -10.75
CA ARG A 289 -5.80 21.34 -10.80
C ARG A 289 -7.12 20.90 -10.18
N MET A 290 -7.47 19.62 -10.24
CA MET A 290 -8.61 19.08 -9.50
C MET A 290 -8.37 19.14 -7.99
N ARG A 291 -7.14 18.87 -7.53
CA ARG A 291 -6.74 19.09 -6.12
C ARG A 291 -6.84 20.57 -5.75
N ASP A 292 -6.23 21.47 -6.52
CA ASP A 292 -6.31 22.93 -6.28
C ASP A 292 -7.76 23.44 -6.30
N PHE A 293 -8.59 22.91 -7.20
CA PHE A 293 -10.03 23.19 -7.24
C PHE A 293 -10.74 22.70 -5.98
N TYR A 294 -10.52 21.44 -5.60
CA TYR A 294 -11.11 20.86 -4.40
C TYR A 294 -10.75 21.69 -3.17
N ASP A 295 -9.46 21.98 -2.96
CA ASP A 295 -8.96 22.70 -1.78
C ASP A 295 -9.53 24.13 -1.68
N LYS A 296 -9.70 24.82 -2.82
CA LYS A 296 -10.22 26.20 -2.85
C LYS A 296 -11.73 26.28 -2.78
N VAL A 297 -12.43 25.31 -3.36
CA VAL A 297 -13.88 25.35 -3.50
C VAL A 297 -14.58 24.64 -2.34
N HIS A 298 -13.96 23.61 -1.76
CA HIS A 298 -14.48 22.92 -0.59
C HIS A 298 -14.51 23.83 0.65
N PRO A 299 -15.56 23.77 1.50
CA PRO A 299 -16.85 23.13 1.24
C PRO A 299 -17.70 23.98 0.28
N SER A 300 -18.47 23.32 -0.60
CA SER A 300 -19.50 23.92 -1.45
C SER A 300 -20.68 22.97 -1.52
N LEU A 301 -21.87 23.44 -1.17
CA LEU A 301 -23.09 22.63 -1.17
C LEU A 301 -23.60 22.41 -2.59
N VAL A 302 -23.51 23.44 -3.43
CA VAL A 302 -23.93 23.36 -4.84
C VAL A 302 -23.12 22.33 -5.61
N LEU A 303 -21.83 22.26 -5.31
CA LEU A 303 -20.89 21.38 -5.99
C LEU A 303 -20.57 20.13 -5.18
N ASN A 304 -21.29 19.84 -4.09
CA ASN A 304 -20.95 18.70 -3.23
C ASN A 304 -20.86 17.38 -4.01
N PRO A 305 -21.80 17.04 -4.92
CA PRO A 305 -21.68 15.82 -5.73
C PRO A 305 -20.44 15.80 -6.63
N LEU A 306 -19.99 16.96 -7.14
CA LEU A 306 -18.74 17.06 -7.89
C LEU A 306 -17.53 16.90 -6.96
N LEU A 307 -17.52 17.60 -5.82
CA LEU A 307 -16.41 17.59 -4.87
C LEU A 307 -16.22 16.21 -4.24
N GLU A 308 -17.29 15.47 -3.94
CA GLU A 308 -17.22 14.08 -3.49
C GLU A 308 -16.60 13.17 -4.55
N ARG A 309 -17.05 13.28 -5.82
CA ARG A 309 -16.45 12.53 -6.93
C ARG A 309 -14.96 12.87 -7.10
N ILE A 310 -14.60 14.15 -6.99
CA ILE A 310 -13.19 14.59 -7.03
C ILE A 310 -12.44 14.00 -5.84
N SER A 311 -12.96 14.07 -4.62
CA SER A 311 -12.32 13.54 -3.41
C SER A 311 -12.07 12.04 -3.48
N VAL A 312 -13.07 11.26 -3.91
CA VAL A 312 -12.92 9.81 -4.15
C VAL A 312 -11.84 9.55 -5.20
N SER A 313 -11.84 10.35 -6.27
CA SER A 313 -10.83 10.24 -7.32
C SER A 313 -9.43 10.57 -6.76
N LEU A 314 -9.26 11.69 -6.04
CA LEU A 314 -8.04 12.12 -5.33
C LEU A 314 -7.49 10.99 -4.45
N LYS A 315 -8.35 10.40 -3.62
CA LYS A 315 -8.00 9.26 -2.76
C LYS A 315 -7.58 8.02 -3.56
N ASN A 316 -8.27 7.71 -4.65
CA ASN A 316 -7.93 6.57 -5.51
C ASN A 316 -6.59 6.76 -6.24
N PHE A 317 -6.25 7.97 -6.64
CA PHE A 317 -4.94 8.26 -7.23
C PHE A 317 -3.83 8.20 -6.18
N ASP A 318 -4.04 8.81 -5.01
CA ASP A 318 -3.04 8.85 -3.93
C ASP A 318 -2.76 7.45 -3.36
N SER A 319 -3.76 6.56 -3.38
CA SER A 319 -3.60 5.17 -2.97
C SER A 319 -3.04 4.25 -4.06
N HIS A 320 -2.97 4.69 -5.32
CA HIS A 320 -2.50 3.85 -6.41
C HIS A 320 -1.01 3.52 -6.26
N PRO A 321 -0.58 2.26 -6.47
CA PRO A 321 0.83 1.87 -6.31
C PRO A 321 1.79 2.76 -7.12
N VAL A 322 1.46 3.07 -8.37
CA VAL A 322 2.29 3.92 -9.26
C VAL A 322 2.52 5.32 -8.65
N THR A 323 1.48 5.94 -8.08
CA THR A 323 1.59 7.26 -7.43
C THR A 323 2.50 7.18 -6.21
N LYS A 324 2.31 6.17 -5.36
CA LYS A 324 3.21 5.93 -4.22
C LYS A 324 4.66 5.66 -4.67
N GLY A 325 4.82 4.95 -5.79
CA GLY A 325 6.12 4.73 -6.43
C GLY A 325 6.79 6.03 -6.85
N PHE A 326 6.06 6.98 -7.45
CA PHE A 326 6.61 8.30 -7.77
C PHE A 326 7.04 9.08 -6.52
N ILE A 327 6.23 9.08 -5.45
CA ILE A 327 6.59 9.75 -4.19
C ILE A 327 7.89 9.20 -3.61
N GLU A 328 8.08 7.87 -3.63
CA GLU A 328 9.30 7.27 -3.12
C GLU A 328 10.50 7.54 -4.05
N LEU A 329 10.29 7.60 -5.37
CA LEU A 329 11.33 8.00 -6.33
C LEU A 329 11.75 9.47 -6.14
N GLU A 330 10.81 10.38 -5.88
CA GLU A 330 11.10 11.79 -5.56
C GLU A 330 11.95 11.89 -4.29
N LYS A 331 11.57 11.16 -3.22
CA LYS A 331 12.33 11.11 -1.97
C LYS A 331 13.76 10.57 -2.18
N ILE A 332 13.91 9.49 -2.96
CA ILE A 332 15.24 8.95 -3.32
C ILE A 332 16.05 10.00 -4.10
N ALA A 333 15.42 10.71 -5.04
CA ALA A 333 16.08 11.76 -5.81
C ALA A 333 16.56 12.92 -4.92
N GLU A 334 15.78 13.28 -3.89
CA GLU A 334 16.15 14.28 -2.88
C GLU A 334 17.30 13.79 -1.98
N GLU A 335 17.26 12.54 -1.51
CA GLU A 335 18.29 11.95 -0.64
C GLU A 335 19.64 11.77 -1.34
N LEU A 336 19.63 11.44 -2.64
CA LEU A 336 20.84 11.24 -3.45
C LEU A 336 21.49 12.54 -3.94
N SER A 337 20.97 13.69 -3.52
CA SER A 337 21.44 15.03 -3.86
C SER A 337 22.84 15.38 -3.31
N ILE A 338 23.82 14.46 -3.21
CA ILE A 338 25.18 14.81 -2.76
C ILE A 338 26.34 14.36 -3.68
N ALA A 339 26.26 13.37 -4.58
CA ALA A 339 27.48 12.97 -5.32
C ALA A 339 27.41 12.31 -6.73
N ASP A 340 26.27 11.83 -7.24
CA ASP A 340 26.28 11.04 -8.49
C ASP A 340 25.98 11.83 -9.78
N VAL A 341 26.77 11.56 -10.83
CA VAL A 341 26.98 12.40 -12.04
C VAL A 341 25.82 12.37 -13.06
N ASN A 342 24.78 11.56 -12.88
CA ASN A 342 23.59 11.53 -13.76
C ASN A 342 22.39 12.33 -13.22
N ARG A 343 22.66 13.39 -12.45
CA ARG A 343 21.68 14.22 -11.71
C ARG A 343 20.57 14.86 -12.56
N GLN A 344 20.84 15.25 -13.81
CA GLN A 344 19.85 15.97 -14.61
C GLN A 344 18.70 15.08 -15.10
N SER A 345 18.91 13.77 -15.27
CA SER A 345 17.89 12.93 -15.90
C SER A 345 16.83 12.35 -14.95
N LEU A 346 17.10 12.15 -13.65
CA LEU A 346 16.14 11.45 -12.78
C LEU A 346 14.92 12.32 -12.42
N PRO A 347 15.06 13.55 -11.88
CA PRO A 347 13.91 14.41 -11.62
C PRO A 347 13.12 14.73 -12.90
N GLU A 348 13.81 15.04 -14.01
CA GLU A 348 13.17 15.30 -15.31
C GLU A 348 12.40 14.09 -15.84
N TRP A 349 12.94 12.88 -15.65
CA TRP A 349 12.28 11.63 -16.04
C TRP A 349 11.08 11.30 -15.14
N ILE A 350 11.20 11.52 -13.82
CA ILE A 350 10.08 11.39 -12.88
C ILE A 350 8.96 12.36 -13.27
N ASP A 351 9.29 13.62 -13.56
CA ASP A 351 8.32 14.65 -13.96
C ASP A 351 7.62 14.30 -15.28
N ASP A 352 8.34 13.83 -16.30
CA ASP A 352 7.76 13.38 -17.58
C ASP A 352 6.79 12.20 -17.38
N LEU A 353 7.21 11.18 -16.61
CA LEU A 353 6.38 10.01 -16.33
C LEU A 353 5.16 10.32 -15.47
N LYS A 354 5.32 11.18 -14.46
CA LYS A 354 4.23 11.67 -13.63
C LYS A 354 3.22 12.44 -14.47
N GLY A 355 3.69 13.29 -15.39
CA GLY A 355 2.83 13.98 -16.36
C GLY A 355 2.02 13.01 -17.24
N LYS A 356 2.66 11.94 -17.74
CA LYS A 356 1.96 10.88 -18.50
C LYS A 356 0.97 10.09 -17.64
N TRP A 357 1.30 9.81 -16.38
CA TRP A 357 0.44 9.11 -15.43
C TRP A 357 -0.80 9.91 -15.08
N GLU A 358 -0.61 11.21 -14.80
CA GLU A 358 -1.69 12.15 -14.53
C GLU A 358 -2.63 12.26 -15.75
N ASP A 359 -2.10 12.31 -16.97
CA ASP A 359 -2.90 12.33 -18.21
C ASP A 359 -3.67 11.02 -18.42
N ALA A 360 -3.07 9.87 -18.10
CA ALA A 360 -3.74 8.57 -18.17
C ALA A 360 -4.89 8.44 -17.16
N CYS A 361 -4.65 8.78 -15.90
CA CYS A 361 -5.69 8.81 -14.86
C CYS A 361 -6.83 9.79 -15.22
N TYR A 362 -6.47 10.92 -15.82
CA TYR A 362 -7.43 11.93 -16.24
C TYR A 362 -8.36 11.43 -17.35
N LYS A 363 -7.82 10.75 -18.37
CA LYS A 363 -8.61 10.17 -19.47
C LYS A 363 -9.65 9.15 -18.99
N GLU A 364 -9.33 8.38 -17.95
CA GLU A 364 -10.29 7.44 -17.35
C GLU A 364 -11.43 8.16 -16.63
N LEU A 365 -11.13 9.26 -15.93
CA LEU A 365 -12.15 10.05 -15.25
C LEU A 365 -13.12 10.69 -16.25
N GLN A 366 -12.63 11.15 -17.41
CA GLN A 366 -13.48 11.63 -18.51
C GLN A 366 -14.35 10.53 -19.13
N ALA A 367 -13.85 9.29 -19.21
CA ALA A 367 -14.60 8.17 -19.76
C ALA A 367 -15.82 7.78 -18.90
N GLY A 368 -15.92 8.28 -17.65
CA GLY A 368 -17.01 7.98 -16.73
C GLY A 368 -17.07 6.51 -16.31
N THR A 369 -16.12 5.70 -16.77
CA THR A 369 -16.02 4.27 -16.46
C THR A 369 -15.17 4.13 -15.21
N ALA A 370 -15.81 4.08 -14.04
CA ALA A 370 -15.18 3.69 -12.78
C ALA A 370 -14.57 2.27 -12.80
N THR A 371 -14.69 1.53 -13.92
CA THR A 371 -14.48 0.08 -14.01
C THR A 371 -13.61 -0.40 -15.17
N SER A 372 -13.04 0.48 -15.99
CA SER A 372 -12.13 0.03 -17.05
C SER A 372 -10.71 -0.16 -16.49
N SER A 373 -10.46 -1.26 -15.78
CA SER A 373 -9.12 -1.64 -15.30
C SER A 373 -8.08 -1.67 -16.42
N ALA A 374 -8.51 -1.82 -17.67
CA ALA A 374 -7.67 -1.86 -18.85
C ALA A 374 -6.79 -0.62 -19.05
N GLY A 375 -7.25 0.59 -18.74
CA GLY A 375 -6.45 1.81 -18.94
C GLY A 375 -5.28 1.89 -17.96
N LYS A 376 -5.57 1.70 -16.66
CA LYS A 376 -4.56 1.59 -15.60
C LYS A 376 -3.60 0.43 -15.82
N GLU A 377 -4.09 -0.72 -16.25
CA GLU A 377 -3.26 -1.88 -16.54
C GLU A 377 -2.31 -1.61 -17.72
N ILE A 378 -2.79 -1.01 -18.81
CA ILE A 378 -1.95 -0.64 -19.96
C ILE A 378 -0.90 0.40 -19.55
N PHE A 379 -1.27 1.43 -18.79
CA PHE A 379 -0.31 2.40 -18.30
C PHE A 379 0.70 1.74 -17.35
N GLN A 380 0.25 0.93 -16.39
CA GLN A 380 1.13 0.24 -15.44
C GLN A 380 2.11 -0.67 -16.19
N GLN A 381 1.69 -1.37 -17.23
CA GLN A 381 2.58 -2.17 -18.08
C GLN A 381 3.60 -1.30 -18.82
N ASN A 382 3.18 -0.18 -19.39
CA ASN A 382 4.09 0.75 -20.07
C ASN A 382 5.07 1.41 -19.09
N PHE A 383 4.60 1.81 -17.91
CA PHE A 383 5.41 2.32 -16.82
C PHE A 383 6.42 1.29 -16.37
N LEU A 384 6.01 0.03 -16.11
CA LEU A 384 6.91 -1.06 -15.74
C LEU A 384 8.00 -1.28 -16.80
N LYS A 385 7.64 -1.16 -18.09
CA LYS A 385 8.60 -1.29 -19.19
C LYS A 385 9.59 -0.12 -19.24
N GLU A 386 9.12 1.12 -19.15
CA GLU A 386 9.99 2.30 -19.12
C GLU A 386 10.86 2.33 -17.85
N PHE A 387 10.31 1.89 -16.71
CA PHE A 387 11.02 1.77 -15.44
C PHE A 387 12.07 0.67 -15.47
N GLU A 388 11.79 -0.47 -16.10
CA GLU A 388 12.76 -1.53 -16.35
C GLU A 388 13.95 -1.01 -17.16
N THR A 389 13.68 -0.34 -18.29
CA THR A 389 14.73 0.26 -19.14
C THR A 389 15.53 1.30 -18.36
N PHE A 390 14.88 2.15 -17.56
CA PHE A 390 15.57 3.13 -16.73
C PHE A 390 16.52 2.47 -15.72
N LEU A 391 16.02 1.47 -14.97
CA LEU A 391 16.80 0.79 -13.95
C LEU A 391 17.98 0.01 -14.52
N LEU A 392 17.80 -0.66 -15.66
CA LEU A 392 18.84 -1.51 -16.24
C LEU A 392 19.88 -0.70 -17.03
N ASP A 393 19.45 0.31 -17.80
CA ASP A 393 20.32 0.97 -18.78
C ASP A 393 20.86 2.33 -18.33
N LYS A 394 20.11 3.08 -17.50
CA LYS A 394 20.42 4.49 -17.18
C LYS A 394 20.83 4.73 -15.73
N CYS A 395 20.58 3.75 -14.87
CA CYS A 395 20.73 3.88 -13.43
C CYS A 395 22.09 3.35 -12.93
N SER A 396 22.76 4.10 -12.05
CA SER A 396 23.96 3.60 -11.34
C SER A 396 23.58 2.46 -10.39
N THR A 397 24.54 1.60 -10.04
CA THR A 397 24.28 0.49 -9.10
C THR A 397 23.74 0.99 -7.76
N THR A 398 24.29 2.09 -7.22
CA THR A 398 23.87 2.67 -5.94
C THR A 398 22.44 3.22 -5.98
N LEU A 399 22.07 3.92 -7.06
CA LEU A 399 20.69 4.40 -7.25
C LEU A 399 19.73 3.22 -7.43
N ARG A 400 20.13 2.20 -8.20
CA ARG A 400 19.33 0.99 -8.43
C ARG A 400 19.05 0.25 -7.13
N ASP A 401 20.07 0.06 -6.28
CA ASP A 401 19.94 -0.60 -4.98
C ASP A 401 19.00 0.15 -4.05
N SER A 402 19.10 1.49 -4.05
CA SER A 402 18.24 2.36 -3.26
C SER A 402 16.78 2.25 -3.71
N ILE A 403 16.53 2.24 -5.02
CA ILE A 403 15.19 2.07 -5.60
C ILE A 403 14.64 0.67 -5.28
N VAL A 404 15.39 -0.40 -5.52
CA VAL A 404 14.90 -1.77 -5.26
C VAL A 404 14.62 -1.98 -3.77
N LYS A 405 15.48 -1.47 -2.89
CA LYS A 405 15.24 -1.53 -1.44
C LYS A 405 13.96 -0.81 -1.04
N ALA A 406 13.71 0.39 -1.57
CA ALA A 406 12.52 1.16 -1.25
C ALA A 406 11.24 0.50 -1.81
N PHE A 407 11.33 -0.11 -3.00
CA PHE A 407 10.22 -0.78 -3.66
C PHE A 407 9.97 -2.20 -3.16
N SER A 408 10.87 -2.77 -2.35
CA SER A 408 10.73 -4.13 -1.79
C SER A 408 9.66 -4.24 -0.69
N ASN A 409 9.02 -3.12 -0.29
CA ASN A 409 7.89 -3.17 0.62
C ASN A 409 6.66 -3.83 -0.03
N ALA A 410 5.75 -4.37 0.79
CA ALA A 410 4.60 -5.14 0.31
C ALA A 410 3.70 -4.36 -0.68
N GLU A 411 3.61 -3.03 -0.53
CA GLU A 411 2.74 -2.18 -1.36
C GLU A 411 3.33 -1.86 -2.73
N LEU A 412 4.66 -1.75 -2.85
CA LEU A 412 5.36 -1.36 -4.08
C LEU A 412 6.04 -2.52 -4.80
N SER A 413 6.11 -3.70 -4.19
CA SER A 413 6.77 -4.89 -4.77
C SER A 413 6.25 -5.24 -6.18
N SER A 414 4.96 -4.99 -6.45
CA SER A 414 4.34 -5.18 -7.77
C SER A 414 4.87 -4.25 -8.87
N LEU A 415 5.59 -3.19 -8.49
CA LEU A 415 6.21 -2.24 -9.41
C LEU A 415 7.67 -2.57 -9.72
N ILE A 416 8.27 -3.60 -9.09
CA ILE A 416 9.61 -4.06 -9.45
C ILE A 416 9.48 -4.91 -10.72
N PRO A 417 10.06 -4.50 -11.86
CA PRO A 417 9.97 -5.28 -13.07
C PRO A 417 10.61 -6.66 -12.88
N LYS A 418 10.00 -7.70 -13.47
CA LYS A 418 10.46 -9.09 -13.30
C LYS A 418 11.94 -9.26 -13.65
N LYS A 419 12.43 -8.59 -14.71
CA LYS A 419 13.84 -8.66 -15.09
C LYS A 419 14.79 -8.03 -14.08
N VAL A 420 14.34 -7.00 -13.35
CA VAL A 420 15.12 -6.41 -12.25
C VAL A 420 15.24 -7.42 -11.11
N VAL A 421 14.16 -8.12 -10.75
CA VAL A 421 14.22 -9.21 -9.76
C VAL A 421 15.21 -10.30 -10.20
N GLU A 422 15.16 -10.72 -11.46
CA GLU A 422 16.09 -11.71 -12.04
C GLU A 422 17.55 -11.22 -12.04
N PHE A 423 17.78 -9.93 -12.30
CA PHE A 423 19.11 -9.30 -12.20
C PHE A 423 19.65 -9.36 -10.77
N TYR A 424 18.85 -9.02 -9.76
CA TYR A 424 19.26 -9.07 -8.35
C TYR A 424 19.46 -10.49 -7.82
N ASP A 425 18.63 -11.44 -8.26
CA ASP A 425 18.84 -12.87 -7.98
C ASP A 425 20.21 -13.33 -8.53
N SER A 426 20.53 -12.92 -9.77
CA SER A 426 21.83 -13.21 -10.39
C SER A 426 23.00 -12.56 -9.64
N LEU A 427 22.85 -11.30 -9.21
CA LEU A 427 23.87 -10.57 -8.45
C LEU A 427 24.12 -11.20 -7.07
N SER A 428 23.05 -11.61 -6.38
CA SER A 428 23.13 -12.37 -5.12
C SER A 428 23.95 -13.65 -5.30
N LYS A 429 23.74 -14.39 -6.38
CA LYS A 429 24.49 -15.61 -6.69
C LYS A 429 25.97 -15.32 -6.99
N ILE A 430 26.29 -14.24 -7.68
CA ILE A 430 27.69 -13.79 -7.89
C ILE A 430 28.36 -13.46 -6.55
N GLU A 431 27.66 -12.78 -5.64
CA GLU A 431 28.16 -12.50 -4.30
C GLU A 431 28.37 -13.77 -3.46
N GLN A 432 27.52 -14.79 -3.62
CA GLN A 432 27.76 -16.11 -3.01
C GLN A 432 29.05 -16.75 -3.53
N ILE A 433 29.34 -16.66 -4.84
CA ILE A 433 30.60 -17.14 -5.45
C ILE A 433 31.79 -16.35 -4.89
N LYS A 434 31.68 -15.02 -4.78
CA LYS A 434 32.72 -14.16 -4.21
C LYS A 434 33.00 -14.51 -2.75
N GLY A 435 31.94 -14.66 -1.95
CA GLY A 435 32.03 -15.08 -0.55
C GLY A 435 32.62 -16.48 -0.39
N PHE A 436 32.30 -17.40 -1.31
CA PHE A 436 32.92 -18.73 -1.36
C PHE A 436 34.43 -18.64 -1.64
N GLY A 437 34.84 -17.90 -2.66
CA GLY A 437 36.25 -17.66 -2.98
C GLY A 437 37.03 -17.09 -1.79
N LYS A 438 36.45 -16.10 -1.09
CA LYS A 438 37.04 -15.53 0.13
C LYS A 438 37.22 -16.57 1.24
N ARG A 439 36.19 -17.37 1.53
CA ARG A 439 36.27 -18.44 2.55
C ARG A 439 37.35 -19.48 2.23
N LEU A 440 37.58 -19.78 0.95
CA LEU A 440 38.65 -20.70 0.53
C LEU A 440 40.03 -20.10 0.75
N SER A 441 40.21 -18.83 0.40
CA SER A 441 41.45 -18.08 0.63
C SER A 441 41.77 -17.99 2.13
N ASP A 442 40.79 -17.62 2.95
CA ASP A 442 40.94 -17.48 4.41
C ASP A 442 41.32 -18.81 5.09
N ARG A 443 40.88 -19.95 4.52
CA ARG A 443 41.21 -21.29 5.01
C ARG A 443 42.50 -21.87 4.41
N GLY A 444 43.22 -21.11 3.57
CA GLY A 444 44.45 -21.54 2.93
C GLY A 444 44.26 -22.67 1.90
N TYR A 445 43.03 -22.89 1.42
CA TYR A 445 42.75 -23.89 0.39
C TYR A 445 43.20 -23.45 -1.00
N PHE A 446 43.39 -22.15 -1.18
CA PHE A 446 43.77 -21.56 -2.45
C PHE A 446 44.55 -20.26 -2.22
N GLN A 447 45.58 -20.00 -3.02
CA GLN A 447 46.35 -18.75 -2.99
C GLN A 447 46.20 -17.91 -4.27
N GLY A 448 45.29 -18.28 -5.17
CA GLY A 448 45.05 -17.58 -6.42
C GLY A 448 43.84 -16.63 -6.37
N PRO A 449 43.82 -15.57 -7.19
CA PRO A 449 42.70 -14.63 -7.28
C PRO A 449 41.47 -15.17 -8.04
N ASP A 450 41.47 -16.43 -8.47
CA ASP A 450 40.59 -16.93 -9.54
C ASP A 450 39.08 -16.88 -9.25
N PHE A 451 38.62 -17.17 -8.03
CA PHE A 451 37.19 -17.06 -7.70
C PHE A 451 36.72 -15.61 -7.51
N SER A 452 37.60 -14.71 -7.02
CA SER A 452 37.28 -13.27 -6.95
C SER A 452 37.29 -12.66 -8.35
N ASN A 453 38.29 -12.99 -9.17
CA ASN A 453 38.38 -12.57 -10.57
C ASN A 453 37.21 -13.12 -11.38
N LEU A 454 36.78 -14.36 -11.12
CA LEU A 454 35.58 -14.94 -11.73
C LEU A 454 34.34 -14.14 -11.31
N ALA A 455 34.16 -13.88 -10.02
CA ALA A 455 33.02 -13.09 -9.55
C ALA A 455 33.02 -11.67 -10.15
N ASP A 456 34.18 -11.01 -10.21
CA ASP A 456 34.30 -9.67 -10.78
C ASP A 456 34.09 -9.69 -12.31
N LYS A 457 34.54 -10.74 -13.02
CA LYS A 457 34.26 -10.97 -14.45
C LYS A 457 32.76 -11.20 -14.70
N LEU A 458 32.14 -12.08 -13.92
CA LEU A 458 30.70 -12.36 -14.02
C LEU A 458 29.88 -11.11 -13.68
N GLN A 459 30.31 -10.31 -12.69
CA GLN A 459 29.68 -9.04 -12.36
C GLN A 459 29.81 -8.01 -13.50
N ALA A 460 30.99 -7.90 -14.11
CA ALA A 460 31.21 -7.02 -15.26
C ALA A 460 30.38 -7.46 -16.47
N GLN A 461 30.27 -8.77 -16.72
CA GLN A 461 29.40 -9.34 -17.74
C GLN A 461 27.92 -9.06 -17.42
N LEU A 462 27.46 -9.35 -16.21
CA LEU A 462 26.09 -9.07 -15.77
C LEU A 462 25.73 -7.58 -15.95
N ASN A 463 26.65 -6.67 -15.61
CA ASN A 463 26.47 -5.23 -15.79
C ASN A 463 26.42 -4.82 -17.28
N THR A 464 27.22 -5.46 -18.13
CA THR A 464 27.23 -5.20 -19.59
C THR A 464 25.99 -5.79 -20.29
N LEU A 465 25.45 -6.87 -19.72
CA LEU A 465 24.38 -7.67 -20.31
C LEU A 465 22.98 -7.36 -19.76
N ALA A 466 22.88 -6.50 -18.74
CA ALA A 466 21.62 -6.08 -18.12
C ALA A 466 20.58 -5.56 -19.13
N SER A 467 20.99 -5.14 -20.32
CA SER A 467 20.14 -4.62 -21.39
C SER A 467 19.64 -5.66 -22.41
N SER A 468 20.18 -6.89 -22.45
CA SER A 468 19.99 -7.80 -23.60
C SER A 468 19.70 -9.27 -23.32
N LEU A 469 19.63 -9.74 -22.08
CA LEU A 469 19.79 -11.19 -21.81
C LEU A 469 18.48 -11.97 -21.56
N GLU A 470 18.38 -13.15 -22.18
CA GLU A 470 17.50 -14.25 -21.77
C GLU A 470 18.17 -15.07 -20.64
N LYS A 471 17.64 -14.98 -19.42
CA LYS A 471 18.14 -15.63 -18.17
C LYS A 471 18.94 -16.94 -18.34
N ASN A 472 18.48 -17.85 -19.19
CA ASN A 472 19.08 -19.16 -19.43
C ASN A 472 20.53 -19.12 -19.95
N GLU A 473 20.89 -18.16 -20.82
CA GLU A 473 22.24 -18.09 -21.38
C GLU A 473 23.28 -17.66 -20.33
N PHE A 474 22.90 -16.72 -19.46
CA PHE A 474 23.77 -16.24 -18.38
C PHE A 474 24.00 -17.33 -17.33
N GLU A 475 22.94 -18.04 -16.96
CA GLU A 475 23.01 -19.16 -16.02
C GLU A 475 23.93 -20.28 -16.54
N GLN A 476 23.85 -20.62 -17.83
CA GLN A 476 24.76 -21.58 -18.46
C GLN A 476 26.22 -21.10 -18.45
N GLN A 477 26.46 -19.82 -18.73
CA GLN A 477 27.81 -19.26 -18.72
C GLN A 477 28.41 -19.27 -17.30
N ILE A 478 27.63 -18.92 -16.27
CA ILE A 478 28.08 -19.02 -14.88
C ILE A 478 28.47 -20.46 -14.57
N GLN A 479 27.63 -21.43 -14.93
CA GLN A 479 27.91 -22.86 -14.68
C GLN A 479 29.23 -23.30 -15.35
N GLN A 480 29.45 -22.91 -16.60
CA GLN A 480 30.68 -23.23 -17.34
C GLN A 480 31.93 -22.60 -16.71
N ASP A 481 31.88 -21.30 -16.39
CA ASP A 481 33.04 -20.61 -15.83
C ASP A 481 33.35 -21.11 -14.40
N LEU A 482 32.32 -21.41 -13.61
CA LEU A 482 32.46 -21.98 -12.27
C LEU A 482 33.05 -23.40 -12.32
N GLU A 483 32.61 -24.21 -13.28
CA GLU A 483 33.18 -25.53 -13.52
C GLU A 483 34.67 -25.41 -13.86
N LEU A 484 35.05 -24.53 -14.78
CA LEU A 484 36.45 -24.29 -15.15
C LEU A 484 37.27 -23.85 -13.94
N ALA A 485 36.75 -22.97 -13.09
CA ALA A 485 37.44 -22.50 -11.88
C ALA A 485 37.69 -23.63 -10.88
N LEU A 486 36.76 -24.57 -10.70
CA LEU A 486 36.96 -25.74 -9.83
C LEU A 486 38.15 -26.60 -10.30
N PHE A 487 38.33 -26.72 -11.61
CA PHE A 487 39.43 -27.49 -12.21
C PHE A 487 40.80 -26.81 -12.10
N VAL A 488 40.90 -25.51 -11.82
CA VAL A 488 42.20 -24.82 -11.70
C VAL A 488 43.00 -25.28 -10.48
N SER A 489 42.32 -25.67 -9.40
CA SER A 489 42.96 -25.99 -8.12
C SER A 489 43.65 -27.35 -8.02
N ASP A 490 43.43 -28.25 -9.00
CA ASP A 490 43.89 -29.65 -8.97
C ASP A 490 43.56 -30.39 -7.64
N SER A 491 42.53 -29.96 -6.92
CA SER A 491 42.25 -30.44 -5.55
C SER A 491 40.84 -31.01 -5.41
N ILE A 492 40.75 -32.30 -5.06
CA ILE A 492 39.47 -32.95 -4.77
C ILE A 492 38.76 -32.33 -3.54
N LYS A 493 39.55 -31.76 -2.63
CA LYS A 493 39.03 -31.07 -1.44
C LYS A 493 38.20 -29.85 -1.83
N LEU A 494 38.56 -29.15 -2.91
CA LEU A 494 37.78 -28.02 -3.42
C LEU A 494 36.39 -28.49 -3.89
N PHE A 495 36.32 -29.58 -4.65
CA PHE A 495 35.05 -30.15 -5.11
C PHE A 495 34.14 -30.53 -3.93
N ARG A 496 34.68 -31.13 -2.86
CA ARG A 496 33.89 -31.46 -1.66
C ARG A 496 33.37 -30.22 -0.93
N VAL A 497 34.21 -29.19 -0.80
CA VAL A 497 33.81 -27.92 -0.17
C VAL A 497 32.77 -27.20 -1.01
N PHE A 498 32.88 -27.27 -2.34
CA PHE A 498 31.91 -26.73 -3.29
C PHE A 498 30.56 -27.46 -3.18
N GLU A 499 30.54 -28.78 -3.32
CA GLU A 499 29.35 -29.63 -3.18
C GLU A 499 28.64 -29.34 -1.85
N GLY A 500 29.36 -29.37 -0.73
CA GLY A 500 28.79 -29.10 0.59
C GLY A 500 28.24 -27.69 0.76
N THR A 501 28.78 -26.70 0.04
CA THR A 501 28.32 -25.30 0.11
C THR A 501 27.09 -25.05 -0.76
N PHE A 502 27.02 -25.69 -1.94
CA PHE A 502 26.05 -25.35 -2.98
C PHE A 502 25.05 -26.47 -3.31
N LYS A 503 25.04 -27.57 -2.56
CA LYS A 503 24.14 -28.73 -2.79
C LYS A 503 22.66 -28.39 -2.94
N ASP A 504 22.20 -27.34 -2.26
CA ASP A 504 20.79 -26.93 -2.23
C ASP A 504 20.48 -25.76 -3.18
N GLU A 505 21.48 -25.25 -3.93
CA GLU A 505 21.33 -24.12 -4.84
C GLU A 505 20.98 -24.59 -6.26
N PRO A 506 19.73 -24.38 -6.74
CA PRO A 506 19.27 -24.95 -8.02
C PRO A 506 20.10 -24.49 -9.22
N LEU A 507 20.61 -23.25 -9.22
CA LEU A 507 21.45 -22.75 -10.32
C LEU A 507 22.70 -23.62 -10.49
N PHE A 508 23.27 -24.11 -9.39
CA PHE A 508 24.51 -24.87 -9.41
C PHE A 508 24.30 -26.37 -9.43
N ALA A 509 23.06 -26.87 -9.47
CA ALA A 509 22.76 -28.29 -9.49
C ALA A 509 23.53 -29.08 -10.57
N PRO A 510 23.72 -28.59 -11.81
CA PRO A 510 24.54 -29.29 -12.80
C PRO A 510 26.02 -29.40 -12.40
N VAL A 511 26.59 -28.31 -11.86
CA VAL A 511 28.00 -28.25 -11.42
C VAL A 511 28.20 -29.10 -10.17
N VAL A 512 27.26 -29.06 -9.22
CA VAL A 512 27.24 -29.90 -8.01
C VAL A 512 27.16 -31.36 -8.41
N SER A 513 26.23 -31.76 -9.29
CA SER A 513 26.10 -33.15 -9.74
C SER A 513 27.40 -33.66 -10.36
N LYS A 514 28.06 -32.83 -11.16
CA LYS A 514 29.38 -33.14 -11.73
C LYS A 514 30.46 -33.27 -10.65
N ALA A 515 30.48 -32.36 -9.68
CA ALA A 515 31.40 -32.43 -8.53
C ALA A 515 31.19 -33.71 -7.71
N SER A 516 29.94 -34.04 -7.36
CA SER A 516 29.58 -35.27 -6.64
C SER A 516 30.05 -36.52 -7.38
N LYS A 517 29.88 -36.55 -8.70
CA LYS A 517 30.36 -37.66 -9.52
C LYS A 517 31.89 -37.77 -9.49
N ILE A 518 32.61 -36.66 -9.63
CA ILE A 518 34.09 -36.64 -9.56
C ILE A 518 34.57 -37.11 -8.18
N ILE A 519 33.91 -36.69 -7.10
CA ILE A 519 34.23 -37.13 -5.73
C ILE A 519 33.99 -38.63 -5.58
N PHE A 520 32.83 -39.11 -6.02
CA PHE A 520 32.49 -40.52 -5.98
C PHE A 520 33.49 -41.37 -6.79
N ASP A 521 33.81 -40.95 -8.01
CA ASP A 521 34.76 -41.65 -8.88
C ASP A 521 36.17 -41.65 -8.28
N PHE A 522 36.58 -40.55 -7.64
CA PHE A 522 37.87 -40.46 -6.94
C PHE A 522 37.91 -41.41 -5.74
N ASP A 523 36.90 -41.38 -4.87
CA ASP A 523 36.85 -42.17 -3.65
C ASP A 523 36.79 -43.67 -3.93
N ASN A 524 36.10 -44.07 -5.00
CA ASN A 524 36.03 -45.48 -5.41
C ASN A 524 37.18 -45.92 -6.33
N HIS A 525 38.10 -45.03 -6.69
CA HIS A 525 39.23 -45.39 -7.56
C HIS A 525 40.21 -46.32 -6.83
N SER A 526 40.70 -47.35 -7.52
CA SER A 526 41.60 -48.36 -6.92
C SER A 526 42.92 -47.76 -6.40
N VAL A 527 43.43 -46.72 -7.05
CA VAL A 527 44.63 -45.97 -6.59
C VAL A 527 44.33 -45.23 -5.29
N THR A 528 43.15 -44.61 -5.16
CA THR A 528 42.75 -43.91 -3.93
C THR A 528 42.61 -44.90 -2.78
N GLN A 529 41.90 -46.02 -2.99
CA GLN A 529 41.76 -47.08 -2.00
C GLN A 529 43.12 -47.64 -1.57
N GLY A 530 43.99 -47.98 -2.53
CA GLY A 530 45.34 -48.47 -2.22
C GLY A 530 46.20 -47.46 -1.45
N LEU A 531 46.05 -46.15 -1.72
CA LEU A 531 46.75 -45.10 -0.97
C LEU A 531 46.15 -44.88 0.43
N THR A 532 44.84 -45.06 0.59
CA THR A 532 44.17 -45.06 1.91
C THR A 532 44.66 -46.24 2.75
N ASP A 533 44.65 -47.46 2.21
CA ASP A 533 45.18 -48.67 2.86
C ASP A 533 46.65 -48.48 3.26
N PHE A 534 47.45 -47.89 2.35
CA PHE A 534 48.86 -47.57 2.60
C PHE A 534 49.03 -46.61 3.78
N LYS A 535 48.15 -45.60 3.87
CA LYS A 535 48.18 -44.57 4.91
C LYS A 535 47.69 -45.08 6.27
N GLU A 536 46.63 -45.88 6.29
CA GLU A 536 46.10 -46.52 7.51
C GLU A 536 47.12 -47.46 8.12
N PHE A 537 47.69 -48.35 7.30
CA PHE A 537 48.74 -49.26 7.75
C PHE A 537 50.00 -48.52 8.26
N ALA A 538 50.38 -47.42 7.59
CA ALA A 538 51.45 -46.54 8.10
C ALA A 538 51.10 -45.90 9.45
N GLY A 539 49.82 -45.57 9.67
CA GLY A 539 49.30 -45.07 10.93
C GLY A 539 49.39 -46.13 12.04
N ASP A 540 49.03 -47.37 11.76
CA ASP A 540 49.12 -48.48 12.72
C ASP A 540 50.58 -48.74 13.14
N LEU A 541 51.50 -48.67 12.18
CA LEU A 541 52.94 -48.78 12.45
C LEU A 541 53.49 -47.63 13.30
N TRP A 542 52.82 -46.47 13.33
CA TRP A 542 53.23 -45.33 14.17
C TRP A 542 53.19 -45.69 15.66
N VAL A 543 52.28 -46.59 16.08
CA VAL A 543 52.09 -46.99 17.49
C VAL A 543 53.29 -47.80 18.03
N GLY A 544 54.03 -48.51 17.17
CA GLY A 544 55.17 -49.35 17.57
C GLY A 544 56.53 -48.94 16.97
N GLN A 545 56.55 -48.21 15.85
CA GLN A 545 57.75 -47.82 15.11
C GLN A 545 57.59 -46.38 14.57
N VAL A 546 57.54 -45.39 15.48
CA VAL A 546 57.23 -43.98 15.22
C VAL A 546 57.94 -43.39 13.98
N ALA A 547 59.24 -43.61 13.83
CA ALA A 547 60.00 -43.07 12.69
C ALA A 547 59.54 -43.67 11.34
N LYS A 548 59.21 -44.96 11.32
CA LYS A 548 58.83 -45.70 10.10
C LYS A 548 57.37 -45.45 9.72
N GLY A 549 56.46 -45.47 10.70
CA GLY A 549 55.07 -45.06 10.50
C GLY A 549 54.97 -43.63 9.97
N ARG A 550 55.81 -42.71 10.48
CA ARG A 550 55.88 -41.33 9.98
C ARG A 550 56.33 -41.23 8.53
N VAL A 551 57.37 -41.94 8.12
CA VAL A 551 57.85 -41.93 6.73
C VAL A 551 56.79 -42.50 5.79
N GLY A 552 56.18 -43.65 6.14
CA GLY A 552 55.11 -44.26 5.36
C GLY A 552 53.89 -43.36 5.22
N TYR A 553 53.45 -42.73 6.30
CA TYR A 553 52.30 -41.83 6.31
C TYR A 553 52.55 -40.56 5.47
N ASN A 554 53.75 -39.99 5.57
CA ASN A 554 54.15 -38.82 4.78
C ASN A 554 54.24 -39.16 3.29
N LEU A 555 54.80 -40.33 2.94
CA LEU A 555 54.87 -40.79 1.56
C LEU A 555 53.46 -41.08 1.00
N ALA A 556 52.60 -41.77 1.75
CA ALA A 556 51.22 -42.03 1.36
C ALA A 556 50.47 -40.72 1.11
N SER A 557 50.65 -39.73 2.00
CA SER A 557 50.04 -38.40 1.86
C SER A 557 50.59 -37.62 0.66
N ALA A 558 51.89 -37.72 0.37
CA ALA A 558 52.51 -37.08 -0.79
C ALA A 558 52.04 -37.73 -2.12
N LEU A 559 51.93 -39.05 -2.16
CA LEU A 559 51.40 -39.80 -3.30
C LEU A 559 49.91 -39.53 -3.52
N GLN A 560 49.12 -39.44 -2.44
CA GLN A 560 47.71 -39.05 -2.49
C GLN A 560 47.55 -37.66 -3.11
N LYS A 561 48.38 -36.69 -2.71
CA LYS A 561 48.37 -35.34 -3.29
C LYS A 561 48.71 -35.34 -4.79
N GLN A 562 49.69 -36.14 -5.23
CA GLN A 562 50.02 -36.26 -6.66
C GLN A 562 48.91 -36.97 -7.45
N TRP A 563 48.30 -37.99 -6.85
CA TRP A 563 47.18 -38.71 -7.45
C TRP A 563 45.96 -37.81 -7.62
N GLU A 564 45.63 -36.98 -6.64
CA GLU A 564 44.58 -35.96 -6.74
C GLU A 564 44.80 -35.06 -7.97
N GLY A 565 46.01 -34.53 -8.15
CA GLY A 565 46.31 -33.67 -9.31
C GLY A 565 46.21 -34.41 -10.65
N ILE A 566 46.70 -35.65 -10.72
CA ILE A 566 46.57 -36.49 -11.93
C ILE A 566 45.10 -36.77 -12.25
N PHE A 567 44.32 -37.12 -11.23
CA PHE A 567 42.91 -37.47 -11.39
C PHE A 567 42.11 -36.26 -11.86
N ILE A 568 42.28 -35.09 -11.23
CA ILE A 568 41.56 -33.87 -11.62
C ILE A 568 41.96 -33.40 -13.02
N GLU A 569 43.25 -33.42 -13.39
CA GLU A 569 43.70 -33.05 -14.73
C GLU A 569 43.13 -33.98 -15.82
N ALA A 570 42.92 -35.26 -15.50
CA ALA A 570 42.32 -36.22 -16.42
C ALA A 570 40.82 -35.99 -16.66
N GLN A 571 40.14 -35.28 -15.75
CA GLN A 571 38.72 -34.94 -15.85
C GLN A 571 38.47 -33.59 -16.54
N LYS A 572 39.54 -32.81 -16.84
CA LYS A 572 39.41 -31.52 -17.51
C LYS A 572 38.92 -31.71 -18.96
N PRO A 573 38.03 -30.84 -19.46
CA PRO A 573 37.61 -30.86 -20.87
C PRO A 573 38.79 -30.76 -21.85
N ASN A 574 39.82 -29.99 -21.48
CA ASN A 574 41.05 -29.78 -22.25
C ASN A 574 42.26 -30.36 -21.52
N CYS A 575 42.24 -31.67 -21.26
CA CYS A 575 43.30 -32.38 -20.55
C CYS A 575 44.69 -32.20 -21.20
N ASP A 576 45.69 -31.74 -20.43
CA ASP A 576 47.08 -31.66 -20.90
C ASP A 576 47.83 -32.98 -20.67
N ALA A 577 47.95 -33.77 -21.75
CA ALA A 577 48.65 -35.04 -21.75
C ALA A 577 50.13 -34.93 -21.31
N ASN A 578 50.80 -33.80 -21.57
CA ASN A 578 52.19 -33.59 -21.15
C ASN A 578 52.27 -33.31 -19.65
N ARG A 579 51.32 -32.54 -19.11
CA ARG A 579 51.19 -32.31 -17.67
C ARG A 579 50.90 -33.60 -16.92
N ILE A 580 49.96 -34.43 -17.38
CA ILE A 580 49.71 -35.76 -16.80
C ILE A 580 50.96 -36.62 -16.83
N ARG A 581 51.68 -36.65 -17.95
CA ARG A 581 52.93 -37.43 -18.07
C ARG A 581 53.98 -36.95 -17.06
N SER A 582 54.10 -35.63 -16.87
CA SER A 582 54.99 -35.03 -15.87
C SER A 582 54.61 -35.43 -14.45
N MET A 583 53.33 -35.30 -14.07
CA MET A 583 52.83 -35.67 -12.75
C MET A 583 52.98 -37.17 -12.47
N LYS A 584 52.72 -38.04 -13.46
CA LYS A 584 52.97 -39.49 -13.33
C LYS A 584 54.45 -39.80 -13.06
N ARG A 585 55.38 -39.11 -13.71
CA ARG A 585 56.83 -39.25 -13.43
C ARG A 585 57.18 -38.78 -12.03
N GLN A 586 56.61 -37.66 -11.57
CA GLN A 586 56.83 -37.15 -10.21
C GLN A 586 56.28 -38.13 -9.17
N MET A 587 55.07 -38.66 -9.37
CA MET A 587 54.48 -39.67 -8.50
C MET A 587 55.33 -40.95 -8.45
N SER A 588 55.84 -41.42 -9.59
CA SER A 588 56.77 -42.56 -9.65
C SER A 588 58.08 -42.26 -8.93
N THR A 589 58.64 -41.06 -9.10
CA THR A 589 59.87 -40.63 -8.40
C THR A 589 59.65 -40.59 -6.88
N LEU A 590 58.50 -40.09 -6.42
CA LEU A 590 58.13 -40.10 -5.00
C LEU A 590 58.01 -41.52 -4.48
N LEU A 591 57.36 -42.41 -5.22
CA LEU A 591 57.20 -43.83 -4.85
C LEU A 591 58.56 -44.48 -4.58
N HIS A 592 59.55 -44.21 -5.43
CA HIS A 592 60.91 -44.76 -5.33
C HIS A 592 61.82 -44.01 -4.32
N SER A 593 61.45 -42.81 -3.89
CA SER A 593 62.29 -41.98 -3.01
C SER A 593 62.56 -42.60 -1.64
N GLN A 594 61.73 -43.56 -1.20
CA GLN A 594 61.85 -44.25 0.09
C GLN A 594 62.07 -45.76 -0.05
N ASP A 595 62.52 -46.23 -1.23
CA ASP A 595 62.71 -47.67 -1.51
C ASP A 595 63.60 -48.35 -0.45
N HIS A 596 64.62 -47.67 0.05
CA HIS A 596 65.51 -48.19 1.10
C HIS A 596 64.78 -48.47 2.43
N ILE A 597 63.84 -47.62 2.84
CA ILE A 597 63.05 -47.79 4.07
C ILE A 597 61.94 -48.83 3.84
N LEU A 598 61.35 -48.86 2.65
CA LEU A 598 60.30 -49.80 2.26
C LEU A 598 60.84 -51.24 2.08
N HIS A 599 62.12 -51.40 1.73
CA HIS A 599 62.78 -52.69 1.59
C HIS A 599 62.96 -53.47 2.89
N GLU A 600 63.09 -52.81 4.04
CA GLU A 600 63.22 -53.49 5.34
C GLU A 600 61.94 -54.26 5.74
N HIS A 601 60.77 -53.89 5.20
CA HIS A 601 59.46 -54.51 5.49
C HIS A 601 58.77 -55.00 4.21
N ARG A 602 59.57 -55.50 3.27
CA ARG A 602 59.18 -55.88 1.90
C ARG A 602 57.95 -56.79 1.82
N ALA A 603 57.70 -57.63 2.83
CA ALA A 603 56.59 -58.59 2.83
C ALA A 603 55.21 -57.92 2.88
N ILE A 604 55.08 -56.75 3.51
CA ILE A 604 53.78 -56.14 3.80
C ILE A 604 53.46 -54.97 2.87
N TRP A 605 54.44 -54.12 2.53
CA TRP A 605 54.20 -52.94 1.67
C TRP A 605 54.15 -53.26 0.17
N LYS A 606 54.88 -54.31 -0.27
CA LYS A 606 55.05 -54.64 -1.69
C LYS A 606 53.72 -54.92 -2.41
N PRO A 607 52.74 -55.67 -1.85
CA PRO A 607 51.45 -55.85 -2.49
C PRO A 607 50.71 -54.53 -2.75
N ILE A 608 50.72 -53.60 -1.78
CA ILE A 608 50.03 -52.31 -1.87
C ILE A 608 50.69 -51.41 -2.93
N LEU A 609 52.01 -51.30 -2.91
CA LEU A 609 52.77 -50.49 -3.86
C LEU A 609 52.70 -51.06 -5.29
N VAL A 610 52.68 -52.38 -5.44
CA VAL A 610 52.48 -53.06 -6.73
C VAL A 610 51.09 -52.78 -7.27
N ASN A 611 50.05 -52.80 -6.44
CA ASN A 611 48.68 -52.49 -6.87
C ASN A 611 48.53 -51.03 -7.34
N ILE A 612 49.17 -50.09 -6.64
CA ILE A 612 49.24 -48.68 -7.06
C ILE A 612 50.01 -48.55 -8.38
N ALA A 613 51.17 -49.20 -8.51
CA ALA A 613 51.99 -49.15 -9.72
C ALA A 613 51.30 -49.79 -10.95
N ILE A 614 50.60 -50.91 -10.76
CA ILE A 614 49.81 -51.58 -11.81
C ILE A 614 48.68 -50.66 -12.27
N ALA A 615 47.96 -50.04 -11.33
CA ALA A 615 46.87 -49.11 -11.65
C ALA A 615 47.35 -47.85 -12.38
N LEU A 616 48.61 -47.42 -12.18
CA LEU A 616 49.23 -46.28 -12.87
C LEU A 616 49.79 -46.63 -14.27
N SER A 617 50.00 -47.92 -14.57
CA SER A 617 50.51 -48.39 -15.86
C SER A 617 49.47 -48.31 -16.98
N VAL A 618 49.91 -48.23 -18.24
CA VAL A 618 49.03 -48.18 -19.43
C VAL A 618 48.06 -49.38 -19.49
N PHE A 619 48.46 -50.54 -18.95
CA PHE A 619 47.61 -51.73 -18.83
C PHE A 619 46.51 -51.58 -17.76
N GLY A 620 46.76 -50.84 -16.66
CA GLY A 620 45.74 -50.51 -15.65
C GLY A 620 44.65 -49.59 -16.19
N ALA A 621 45.03 -48.59 -16.99
CA ALA A 621 44.07 -47.69 -17.65
C ALA A 621 43.19 -48.42 -18.69
N PHE A 622 43.75 -49.38 -19.45
CA PHE A 622 42.99 -50.22 -20.39
C PHE A 622 42.00 -51.17 -19.67
N ALA A 623 42.38 -51.73 -18.52
CA ALA A 623 41.49 -52.57 -17.72
C ALA A 623 40.34 -51.78 -17.10
N ILE A 624 40.58 -50.52 -16.70
CA ILE A 624 39.55 -49.63 -16.15
C ILE A 624 38.58 -49.16 -17.24
N ALA A 625 39.08 -48.71 -18.41
CA ALA A 625 38.24 -48.33 -19.56
C ALA A 625 37.39 -49.51 -20.07
N GLY A 626 37.93 -50.73 -20.07
CA GLY A 626 37.18 -51.95 -20.39
C GLY A 626 36.12 -52.33 -19.35
N ARG A 627 36.27 -51.90 -18.08
CA ARG A 627 35.32 -52.17 -16.99
C ARG A 627 34.17 -51.17 -16.97
N THR A 628 34.41 -49.89 -17.29
CA THR A 628 33.35 -48.86 -17.41
C THR A 628 32.39 -49.15 -18.56
N LEU A 629 32.88 -49.77 -19.65
CA LEU A 629 32.04 -50.24 -20.76
C LEU A 629 31.25 -51.52 -20.42
N LYS A 630 31.75 -52.34 -19.48
CA LYS A 630 31.14 -53.63 -19.10
C LYS A 630 30.16 -53.50 -17.93
N SER A 631 30.33 -52.52 -17.04
CA SER A 631 29.41 -52.24 -15.93
C SER A 631 28.05 -51.68 -16.35
N CYS A 632 27.92 -51.20 -17.59
CA CYS A 632 26.62 -50.87 -18.17
C CYS A 632 25.77 -52.10 -18.54
N TYR A 633 26.28 -53.35 -18.41
CA TYR A 633 25.62 -54.50 -19.04
C TYR A 633 25.39 -55.77 -18.20
N LYS A 634 25.79 -55.88 -16.93
CA LYS A 634 25.29 -56.96 -16.03
C LYS A 634 25.74 -56.79 -14.58
N GLY A 635 24.79 -56.94 -13.66
CA GLY A 635 25.00 -56.98 -12.22
C GLY A 635 25.54 -58.32 -11.74
N ASP A 636 26.48 -58.21 -10.80
CA ASP A 636 26.84 -59.12 -9.70
C ASP A 636 28.36 -59.20 -9.54
N LEU A 637 28.86 -58.61 -8.46
CA LEU A 637 30.23 -58.79 -7.98
C LEU A 637 30.22 -58.97 -6.45
N SER A 638 30.83 -60.07 -5.99
CA SER A 638 31.08 -60.30 -4.57
C SER A 638 32.40 -59.63 -4.14
N PHE A 639 32.40 -59.15 -2.90
CA PHE A 639 33.43 -58.32 -2.25
C PHE A 639 34.86 -58.90 -2.32
N ASN A 640 35.02 -60.22 -2.49
CA ASN A 640 36.33 -60.89 -2.56
C ASN A 640 37.03 -60.83 -3.93
N SER A 641 36.37 -60.36 -4.98
CA SER A 641 36.95 -60.28 -6.34
C SER A 641 37.53 -58.91 -6.69
N CYS A 642 37.47 -57.96 -5.76
CA CYS A 642 37.90 -56.58 -5.97
C CYS A 642 39.31 -56.25 -5.46
N PHE A 643 39.94 -57.14 -4.68
CA PHE A 643 41.32 -56.95 -4.24
C PHE A 643 42.29 -57.77 -5.09
N PHE A 644 43.37 -57.14 -5.55
CA PHE A 644 44.56 -57.77 -6.13
C PHE A 644 45.37 -58.57 -5.07
N PHE A 645 44.70 -59.38 -4.25
CA PHE A 645 45.33 -60.37 -3.37
C PHE A 645 45.22 -61.82 -3.91
N ALA A 646 44.74 -62.00 -5.13
CA ALA A 646 44.96 -63.27 -5.82
C ALA A 646 46.47 -63.41 -6.10
N LYS A 647 47.10 -64.46 -5.53
CA LYS A 647 48.49 -64.86 -5.82
C LYS A 647 48.76 -64.66 -7.30
N THR A 648 49.68 -63.75 -7.62
CA THR A 648 50.06 -63.52 -9.02
C THR A 648 50.58 -64.82 -9.63
N ALA A 649 50.31 -65.07 -10.91
CA ALA A 649 50.81 -66.26 -11.59
C ALA A 649 52.35 -66.43 -11.47
N SER A 650 53.08 -65.32 -11.26
CA SER A 650 54.51 -65.35 -10.93
C SER A 650 54.83 -65.90 -9.53
N GLN A 651 53.98 -65.68 -8.53
CA GLN A 651 54.13 -66.29 -7.20
C GLN A 651 53.83 -67.79 -7.22
N GLN A 652 52.83 -68.24 -7.99
CA GLN A 652 52.60 -69.67 -8.21
C GLN A 652 53.76 -70.33 -8.96
N HIS A 653 54.42 -69.62 -9.88
CA HIS A 653 55.59 -70.15 -10.58
C HIS A 653 56.84 -70.23 -9.71
N ILE A 654 57.03 -69.28 -8.78
CA ILE A 654 58.16 -69.29 -7.84
C ILE A 654 57.96 -70.36 -6.76
N GLU A 655 56.75 -70.51 -6.22
CA GLU A 655 56.45 -71.60 -5.26
C GLU A 655 56.55 -72.99 -5.92
N ALA A 656 56.10 -73.15 -7.18
CA ALA A 656 56.27 -74.40 -7.93
C ALA A 656 57.73 -74.69 -8.33
N LEU A 657 58.59 -73.65 -8.41
CA LEU A 657 60.03 -73.78 -8.61
C LEU A 657 60.74 -74.10 -7.29
N GLU A 658 60.33 -73.49 -6.18
CA GLU A 658 60.86 -73.75 -4.82
C GLU A 658 60.43 -75.13 -4.30
N GLU A 659 59.24 -75.63 -4.67
CA GLU A 659 58.78 -76.99 -4.37
C GLU A 659 59.53 -78.05 -5.23
N LYS A 660 59.96 -77.69 -6.45
CA LYS A 660 60.83 -78.53 -7.30
C LYS A 660 62.32 -78.46 -6.92
N LEU A 661 62.77 -77.38 -6.29
CA LEU A 661 64.14 -77.19 -5.81
C LEU A 661 64.38 -77.78 -4.40
N ASN A 662 63.34 -77.94 -3.59
CA ASN A 662 63.40 -78.51 -2.24
C ASN A 662 62.93 -79.98 -2.14
N ALA A 663 62.60 -80.63 -3.26
CA ALA A 663 62.40 -82.07 -3.29
C ALA A 663 63.76 -82.77 -3.24
N PRO A 664 64.04 -83.66 -2.25
CA PRO A 664 65.29 -84.40 -2.22
C PRO A 664 65.42 -85.28 -3.48
N ALA A 665 66.56 -85.15 -4.17
CA ALA A 665 67.05 -86.21 -5.04
C ALA A 665 67.20 -87.48 -4.19
N ALA A 666 66.95 -88.65 -4.79
CA ALA A 666 67.04 -89.95 -4.13
C ALA A 666 68.20 -90.07 -3.13
#